data_AF-W0RE69-F1
#
_entry.id   AF-W0RE69-F1
#
_cell.length_a   1.000
_cell.length_b   1.000
_cell.length_c   1.000
_cell.angle_alpha   90.00
_cell.angle_beta   90.00
_cell.angle_gamma   90.00
#
_symmetry.space_group_name_H-M   'P 1'
#
loop_
_entity.id
_entity.type
_entity.pdbx_description
1 polymer ?
#
loop_
_entity_poly.entity_id
_entity_poly.type
_entity_poly.pdbx_seq_one_letter_code
_entity_poly.pdbx_strand_id
1 'polypeptide(L)'
;MRQLPNTIAAASLALSLATPGSAQLTIRATVPPDTPNDGTVHVAGTFNRWDPGASRWALARGADGVWTITLPDSVRGPLELKLTRGSWATVETTSSGADVPNRTITVPPSGAATLDVTVSGWRDRSARATSAPPRSTASPNVRVVRDSFLIPQLGRARRVWIYLPPGYATSTRRYPVLYLHDGQNVFDAATSFAGEWGVDESLDSLTASGDPGAIVVAVDNGGTHRMDEYDPWRSTDRSLGGGEGDAYVEFLARTLKPWVDAHYRTRPDAAHTGVMGSSMGGLISLYAALKYPNVFGRAGVFSCACWVAGTRILSYARAHAGPHAGARGAVPRLYFVVGARETPSGGPAADQRLMVDTLLAAGFPSTAVRSIVAEDGKHAEWFWRREFPAAYRWLFGRDSLPGARPLDSTLTRRTPNCAACADWNVPQRPFRILGNAWWVGTHGLGAILLTSPGGHVLIDAALPESAPQIAANVRALGFRLEDVKLIVNSHAHFDHAGGIEALRRASGARVAASPPSARWLAAGGIARDDPQAGIVASYPKVPNARVLADGETVRVAGVSLTARFTPGHTPGGTTWTWRSCEGDRCLDLVYADSQTPVSADGFAFAENTTYPNAVRDFERGFAVLEGLSCDVLLTPHPGASQLWERVAARDSGNADALVDREACRRYAATGRAALARRLATERAGR
;
A
#
# COMPACT_ATOMS: atom_id res chain seq x y z
N MET A 1 69.78 32.80 63.21
CA MET A 1 69.46 31.74 64.21
C MET A 1 69.17 30.45 63.46
N ARG A 2 69.55 29.32 64.06
CA ARG A 2 69.73 27.96 63.50
C ARG A 2 68.49 27.39 62.78
N GLN A 3 68.67 26.62 61.70
CA GLN A 3 68.60 25.15 61.70
C GLN A 3 68.74 24.51 60.29
N LEU A 4 69.30 23.29 60.35
CA LEU A 4 69.74 22.24 59.41
C LEU A 4 68.83 21.80 58.22
N PRO A 5 69.38 21.00 57.28
CA PRO A 5 68.76 20.63 56.00
C PRO A 5 67.95 19.32 56.07
N ASN A 6 67.00 19.13 55.14
CA ASN A 6 66.37 17.83 54.88
C ASN A 6 66.35 17.50 53.38
N THR A 7 67.05 16.43 53.05
CA THR A 7 67.04 15.67 51.79
C THR A 7 65.66 15.05 51.52
N ILE A 8 65.18 15.13 50.27
CA ILE A 8 64.11 14.27 49.76
C ILE A 8 64.58 13.63 48.45
N ALA A 9 64.59 12.30 48.43
CA ALA A 9 64.90 11.47 47.28
C ALA A 9 63.76 11.50 46.25
N ALA A 10 64.10 11.68 44.96
CA ALA A 10 63.16 11.58 43.86
C ALA A 10 63.05 10.12 43.39
N ALA A 11 61.91 9.48 43.66
CA ALA A 11 61.54 8.21 43.05
C ALA A 11 61.06 8.47 41.61
N SER A 12 61.77 7.91 40.63
CA SER A 12 61.37 7.95 39.22
C SER A 12 60.27 6.92 38.97
N LEU A 13 59.03 7.38 38.85
CA LEU A 13 57.89 6.57 38.42
C LEU A 13 57.86 6.59 36.88
N ALA A 14 58.31 5.49 36.25
CA ALA A 14 58.18 5.30 34.81
C ALA A 14 56.69 5.09 34.46
N LEU A 15 56.03 6.16 34.01
CA LEU A 15 54.67 6.09 33.50
C LEU A 15 54.73 5.53 32.06
N SER A 16 54.46 4.23 31.90
CA SER A 16 54.25 3.64 30.58
C SER A 16 52.98 4.23 29.96
N LEU A 17 53.14 5.20 29.07
CA LEU A 17 52.06 5.66 28.20
C LEU A 17 51.71 4.51 27.24
N ALA A 18 50.74 3.68 27.64
CA ALA A 18 50.10 2.76 26.71
C ALA A 18 49.35 3.61 25.67
N THR A 19 49.86 3.65 24.44
CA THR A 19 49.10 4.17 23.31
C THR A 19 47.84 3.33 23.19
N PRO A 20 46.63 3.93 23.18
CA PRO A 20 45.41 3.16 22.97
C PRO A 20 45.50 2.49 21.59
N GLY A 21 45.59 1.16 21.57
CA GLY A 21 45.70 0.39 20.35
C GLY A 21 44.52 0.66 19.43
N SER A 22 44.80 0.95 18.16
CA SER A 22 43.79 1.04 17.11
C SER A 22 42.91 -0.20 17.12
N ALA A 23 41.60 -0.02 16.99
CA ALA A 23 40.71 -1.16 16.78
C ALA A 23 40.98 -1.81 15.41
N GLN A 24 41.17 -3.12 15.43
CA GLN A 24 41.36 -3.95 14.24
C GLN A 24 40.36 -5.09 14.26
N LEU A 25 39.79 -5.40 13.09
CA LEU A 25 38.92 -6.56 12.91
C LEU A 25 39.72 -7.69 12.27
N THR A 26 39.76 -8.84 12.94
CA THR A 26 40.25 -10.09 12.38
C THR A 26 39.07 -10.98 11.99
N ILE A 27 38.99 -11.38 10.73
CA ILE A 27 38.00 -12.34 10.24
C ILE A 27 38.67 -13.71 10.20
N ARG A 28 38.04 -14.70 10.84
CA ARG A 28 38.50 -16.08 10.87
C ARG A 28 37.43 -16.97 10.24
N ALA A 29 37.76 -17.64 9.15
CA ALA A 29 36.84 -18.42 8.36
C ALA A 29 37.20 -19.90 8.38
N THR A 30 36.25 -20.72 8.82
CA THR A 30 36.26 -22.17 8.61
C THR A 30 35.49 -22.48 7.34
N VAL A 31 36.13 -23.18 6.41
CA VAL A 31 35.57 -23.49 5.09
C VAL A 31 35.33 -24.99 4.92
N PRO A 32 34.43 -25.42 4.01
CA PRO A 32 34.15 -26.82 3.76
C PRO A 32 35.40 -27.61 3.31
N PRO A 33 35.53 -28.92 3.65
CA PRO A 33 36.69 -29.74 3.26
C PRO A 33 36.93 -29.85 1.75
N ASP A 34 35.89 -29.68 0.93
CA ASP A 34 35.94 -29.69 -0.54
C ASP A 34 36.33 -28.34 -1.15
N THR A 35 36.72 -27.36 -0.32
CA THR A 35 37.29 -26.09 -0.78
C THR A 35 38.61 -26.36 -1.52
N PRO A 36 38.74 -25.99 -2.81
CA PRO A 36 39.96 -26.24 -3.57
C PRO A 36 41.21 -25.65 -2.90
N ASN A 37 42.30 -26.43 -2.85
CA ASN A 37 43.54 -26.04 -2.18
C ASN A 37 44.31 -24.91 -2.91
N ASP A 38 43.95 -24.63 -4.17
CA ASP A 38 44.43 -23.49 -4.98
C ASP A 38 43.52 -22.26 -4.89
N GLY A 39 42.36 -22.39 -4.25
CA GLY A 39 41.36 -21.33 -4.14
C GLY A 39 41.78 -20.28 -3.13
N THR A 40 41.93 -19.05 -3.59
CA THR A 40 42.06 -17.89 -2.68
C THR A 40 40.67 -17.57 -2.13
N VAL A 41 40.50 -17.59 -0.81
CA VAL A 41 39.27 -17.10 -0.17
C VAL A 41 39.40 -15.59 -0.01
N HIS A 42 38.44 -14.84 -0.50
CA HIS A 42 38.39 -13.38 -0.39
C HIS A 42 37.23 -12.97 0.51
N VAL A 43 37.38 -11.82 1.17
CA VAL A 43 36.26 -11.10 1.77
C VAL A 43 35.86 -9.93 0.87
N ALA A 44 34.58 -9.89 0.50
CA ALA A 44 33.95 -8.78 -0.22
C ALA A 44 32.98 -8.08 0.71
N GLY A 45 32.99 -6.76 0.77
CA GLY A 45 32.13 -6.01 1.68
C GLY A 45 32.15 -4.51 1.44
N THR A 46 31.51 -3.79 2.36
CA THR A 46 31.38 -2.32 2.29
C THR A 46 32.74 -1.60 2.21
N PHE A 47 33.79 -2.19 2.78
CA PHE A 47 35.15 -1.63 2.82
C PHE A 47 35.99 -1.85 1.56
N ASN A 48 35.55 -2.73 0.65
CA ASN A 48 36.26 -3.00 -0.60
C ASN A 48 35.38 -2.87 -1.85
N ARG A 49 34.27 -2.13 -1.74
CA ARG A 49 33.30 -1.92 -2.82
C ARG A 49 32.69 -3.22 -3.34
N TRP A 50 32.56 -4.22 -2.47
CA TRP A 50 32.03 -5.52 -2.83
C TRP A 50 32.78 -6.19 -3.99
N ASP A 51 34.09 -5.95 -4.10
CA ASP A 51 34.92 -6.65 -5.08
C ASP A 51 35.19 -8.09 -4.59
N PRO A 52 34.64 -9.13 -5.26
CA PRO A 52 34.79 -10.52 -4.84
C PRO A 52 36.20 -11.08 -5.09
N GLY A 53 37.01 -10.45 -5.95
CA GLY A 53 38.30 -10.97 -6.39
C GLY A 53 39.50 -10.15 -5.95
N ALA A 54 39.30 -9.09 -5.17
CA ALA A 54 40.38 -8.20 -4.81
C ALA A 54 41.45 -8.90 -3.95
N SER A 55 42.66 -9.00 -4.50
CA SER A 55 43.81 -9.71 -3.91
C SER A 55 44.23 -9.16 -2.55
N ARG A 56 44.09 -7.84 -2.32
CA ARG A 56 44.34 -7.19 -1.02
C ARG A 56 43.46 -7.75 0.11
N TRP A 57 42.31 -8.32 -0.23
CA TRP A 57 41.31 -8.83 0.71
C TRP A 57 41.23 -10.36 0.71
N ALA A 58 42.30 -11.02 0.23
CA ALA A 58 42.49 -12.45 0.35
C ALA A 58 42.82 -12.85 1.80
N LEU A 59 42.20 -13.92 2.27
CA LEU A 59 42.49 -14.54 3.56
C LEU A 59 43.72 -15.45 3.41
N ALA A 60 44.55 -15.47 4.44
CA ALA A 60 45.68 -16.40 4.54
C ALA A 60 45.23 -17.69 5.24
N ARG A 61 45.60 -18.85 4.69
CA ARG A 61 45.30 -20.15 5.31
C ARG A 61 46.32 -20.47 6.41
N GLY A 62 45.84 -20.64 7.63
CA GLY A 62 46.66 -21.11 8.76
C GLY A 62 46.93 -22.62 8.72
N ALA A 63 47.94 -23.07 9.49
CA ALA A 63 48.28 -24.48 9.62
C ALA A 63 47.18 -25.33 10.30
N ASP A 64 46.29 -24.68 11.05
CA ASP A 64 45.08 -25.24 11.66
C ASP A 64 43.91 -25.36 10.65
N GLY A 65 44.11 -24.95 9.41
CA GLY A 65 43.09 -24.94 8.37
C GLY A 65 42.12 -23.76 8.44
N VAL A 66 42.29 -22.83 9.38
CA VAL A 66 41.46 -21.62 9.50
C VAL A 66 42.01 -20.53 8.60
N TRP A 67 41.14 -19.93 7.79
CA TRP A 67 41.48 -18.81 6.91
C TRP A 67 41.34 -17.50 7.66
N THR A 68 42.37 -16.65 7.64
CA THR A 68 42.38 -15.43 8.46
C THR A 68 42.78 -14.20 7.65
N ILE A 69 42.11 -13.08 7.89
CA ILE A 69 42.56 -11.74 7.47
C ILE A 69 42.35 -10.75 8.61
N THR A 70 43.34 -9.90 8.88
CA THR A 70 43.18 -8.73 9.73
C THR A 70 43.00 -7.51 8.84
N LEU A 71 41.84 -6.85 8.95
CA LEU A 71 41.54 -5.67 8.16
C LEU A 71 42.37 -4.47 8.66
N PRO A 72 42.79 -3.56 7.75
CA PRO A 72 43.54 -2.37 8.14
C PRO A 72 42.75 -1.48 9.13
N ASP A 73 43.45 -0.76 10.01
CA ASP A 73 42.88 0.17 11.01
C ASP A 73 41.95 1.24 10.43
N SER A 74 42.04 1.49 9.11
CA SER A 74 41.16 2.40 8.39
C SER A 74 39.74 1.85 8.23
N VAL A 75 39.54 0.54 8.36
CA VAL A 75 38.23 -0.09 8.22
C VAL A 75 37.51 -0.05 9.56
N ARG A 76 36.49 0.80 9.67
CA ARG A 76 35.75 1.06 10.92
C ARG A 76 34.25 1.15 10.70
N GLY A 77 33.50 1.10 11.78
CA GLY A 77 32.05 1.27 11.77
C GLY A 77 31.29 -0.01 11.38
N PRO A 78 30.00 0.13 11.01
CA PRO A 78 29.20 -1.01 10.57
C PRO A 78 29.66 -1.51 9.20
N LEU A 79 29.95 -2.80 9.11
CA LEU A 79 30.39 -3.50 7.92
C LEU A 79 29.39 -4.57 7.53
N GLU A 80 29.15 -4.70 6.24
CA GLU A 80 28.56 -5.89 5.64
C GLU A 80 29.60 -6.59 4.78
N LEU A 81 29.60 -7.93 4.80
CA LEU A 81 30.53 -8.73 4.04
C LEU A 81 29.99 -10.10 3.63
N LYS A 82 30.63 -10.69 2.62
CA LYS A 82 30.50 -12.07 2.16
C LYS A 82 31.86 -12.66 1.84
N LEU A 83 31.97 -13.97 1.97
CA LEU A 83 33.15 -14.72 1.52
C LEU A 83 32.93 -15.26 0.11
N THR A 84 33.96 -15.16 -0.71
CA THR A 84 33.96 -15.70 -2.08
C THR A 84 35.28 -16.37 -2.39
N ARG A 85 35.33 -17.14 -3.48
CA ARG A 85 36.59 -17.64 -4.05
C ARG A 85 36.96 -16.91 -5.33
N GLY A 86 36.84 -15.58 -5.31
CA GLY A 86 37.29 -14.69 -6.39
C GLY A 86 36.20 -14.16 -7.31
N SER A 87 34.96 -14.67 -7.20
CA SER A 87 33.83 -14.20 -8.01
C SER A 87 32.50 -14.45 -7.30
N TRP A 88 31.44 -13.78 -7.75
CA TRP A 88 30.08 -14.05 -7.26
C TRP A 88 29.55 -15.42 -7.65
N ALA A 89 30.11 -16.07 -8.69
CA ALA A 89 29.80 -17.46 -9.02
C ALA A 89 30.36 -18.45 -7.99
N THR A 90 31.32 -18.02 -7.16
CA THR A 90 32.00 -18.82 -6.14
C THR A 90 31.78 -18.29 -4.71
N VAL A 91 30.65 -17.59 -4.49
CA VAL A 91 30.24 -17.05 -3.18
C VAL A 91 29.82 -18.16 -2.21
N GLU A 92 29.95 -17.88 -0.91
CA GLU A 92 29.46 -18.74 0.17
C GLU A 92 27.95 -19.01 0.07
N THR A 93 27.56 -20.23 0.45
CA THR A 93 26.16 -20.70 0.50
C THR A 93 25.92 -21.55 1.75
N THR A 94 24.66 -21.92 1.98
CA THR A 94 24.30 -23.03 2.87
C THR A 94 24.82 -24.37 2.30
N SER A 95 24.80 -25.43 3.11
CA SER A 95 25.20 -26.78 2.68
C SER A 95 24.32 -27.35 1.55
N SER A 96 23.09 -26.84 1.39
CA SER A 96 22.18 -27.18 0.29
C SER A 96 22.37 -26.31 -0.97
N GLY A 97 23.31 -25.36 -0.96
CA GLY A 97 23.55 -24.44 -2.08
C GLY A 97 22.58 -23.26 -2.15
N ALA A 98 21.78 -23.00 -1.12
CA ALA A 98 20.96 -21.79 -1.02
C ALA A 98 21.80 -20.58 -0.56
N ASP A 99 21.42 -19.39 -1.04
CA ASP A 99 22.09 -18.14 -0.69
C ASP A 99 22.02 -17.87 0.81
N VAL A 100 23.12 -17.37 1.36
CA VAL A 100 23.17 -16.87 2.75
C VAL A 100 23.04 -15.35 2.75
N PRO A 101 22.45 -14.72 3.78
CA PRO A 101 22.46 -13.27 3.91
C PRO A 101 23.88 -12.68 4.01
N ASN A 102 24.02 -11.37 3.80
CA ASN A 102 25.25 -10.65 4.15
C ASN A 102 25.56 -10.83 5.64
N ARG A 103 26.84 -11.01 5.96
CA ARG A 103 27.33 -11.02 7.34
C ARG A 103 27.53 -9.59 7.80
N THR A 104 27.14 -9.28 9.04
CA THR A 104 27.21 -7.93 9.59
C THR A 104 28.09 -7.87 10.82
N ILE A 105 28.95 -6.85 10.93
CA ILE A 105 29.73 -6.58 12.15
C ILE A 105 29.99 -5.08 12.31
N THR A 106 29.93 -4.57 13.52
CA THR A 106 30.40 -3.21 13.83
C THR A 106 31.78 -3.30 14.46
N VAL A 107 32.78 -2.71 13.80
CA VAL A 107 34.14 -2.62 14.37
C VAL A 107 34.09 -1.68 15.59
N PRO A 108 34.53 -2.13 16.78
CA PRO A 108 34.49 -1.30 17.98
C PRO A 108 35.41 -0.08 17.82
N PRO A 109 35.17 1.01 18.56
CA PRO A 109 35.99 2.22 18.48
C PRO A 109 37.43 2.01 19.00
N SER A 110 37.64 1.05 19.89
CA SER A 110 38.95 0.65 20.42
C SER A 110 39.02 -0.87 20.67
N GLY A 111 40.23 -1.43 20.65
CA GLY A 111 40.48 -2.86 20.93
C GLY A 111 40.30 -3.78 19.72
N ALA A 112 40.86 -4.99 19.81
CA ALA A 112 40.73 -6.00 18.76
C ALA A 112 39.34 -6.64 18.76
N ALA A 113 38.77 -6.84 17.57
CA ALA A 113 37.55 -7.62 17.37
C ALA A 113 37.84 -8.83 16.48
N THR A 114 37.15 -9.93 16.74
CA THR A 114 37.22 -11.14 15.91
C THR A 114 35.84 -11.50 15.40
N LEU A 115 35.71 -11.75 14.10
CA LEU A 115 34.52 -12.34 13.49
C LEU A 115 34.85 -13.76 13.03
N ASP A 116 34.39 -14.74 13.81
CA ASP A 116 34.46 -16.14 13.39
C ASP A 116 33.28 -16.46 12.46
N VAL A 117 33.58 -16.97 11.26
CA VAL A 117 32.61 -17.33 10.23
C VAL A 117 32.78 -18.78 9.82
N THR A 118 31.68 -19.49 9.66
CA THR A 118 31.66 -20.82 9.04
C THR A 118 30.98 -20.71 7.69
N VAL A 119 31.70 -21.08 6.62
CA VAL A 119 31.14 -21.25 5.28
C VAL A 119 30.67 -22.70 5.18
N SER A 120 29.38 -22.91 4.89
CA SER A 120 28.78 -24.25 4.82
C SER A 120 28.85 -24.89 3.44
N GLY A 121 29.05 -24.09 2.40
CA GLY A 121 29.15 -24.54 1.00
C GLY A 121 29.60 -23.42 0.08
N TRP A 122 29.99 -23.79 -1.14
CA TRP A 122 30.27 -22.86 -2.23
C TRP A 122 29.25 -23.03 -3.35
N ARG A 123 28.82 -21.92 -3.94
CA ARG A 123 27.79 -21.91 -5.00
C ARG A 123 28.13 -22.87 -6.15
N ASP A 124 29.37 -22.87 -6.64
CA ASP A 124 29.89 -23.73 -7.71
C ASP A 124 30.24 -25.16 -7.27
N ARG A 125 30.06 -25.53 -5.99
CA ARG A 125 30.39 -26.86 -5.46
C ARG A 125 29.21 -27.59 -4.83
N SER A 126 28.10 -26.90 -4.61
CA SER A 126 26.85 -27.53 -4.16
C SER A 126 26.40 -28.64 -5.13
N ALA A 127 25.58 -29.60 -4.69
CA ALA A 127 24.94 -30.59 -5.59
C ALA A 127 24.07 -29.93 -6.69
N ARG A 128 23.79 -28.63 -6.54
CA ARG A 128 23.18 -27.75 -7.55
C ARG A 128 24.13 -27.40 -8.70
N ALA A 129 25.44 -27.42 -8.49
CA ALA A 129 26.46 -27.12 -9.50
C ALA A 129 26.66 -28.26 -10.52
N THR A 130 26.28 -29.50 -10.19
CA THR A 130 26.28 -30.64 -11.10
C THR A 130 24.94 -30.82 -11.84
N SER A 131 23.94 -29.97 -11.59
CA SER A 131 22.59 -30.08 -12.14
C SER A 131 22.10 -28.78 -12.79
N ALA A 132 22.57 -28.53 -14.02
CA ALA A 132 22.18 -27.40 -14.86
C ALA A 132 22.45 -26.00 -14.24
N PRO A 133 22.58 -24.93 -15.03
CA PRO A 133 22.53 -23.57 -14.47
C PRO A 133 21.26 -23.43 -13.60
N PRO A 134 21.30 -22.64 -12.50
CA PRO A 134 20.12 -22.42 -11.67
C PRO A 134 18.94 -22.08 -12.56
N ARG A 135 17.86 -22.86 -12.45
CA ARG A 135 16.65 -22.61 -13.23
C ARG A 135 16.20 -21.19 -12.96
N SER A 136 16.09 -20.41 -14.05
CA SER A 136 15.56 -19.06 -13.99
C SER A 136 14.20 -19.07 -13.32
N THR A 137 14.00 -18.17 -12.35
CA THR A 137 12.71 -17.95 -11.70
C THR A 137 11.91 -16.85 -12.39
N ALA A 138 12.51 -16.15 -13.35
CA ALA A 138 11.87 -15.09 -14.09
C ALA A 138 10.62 -15.58 -14.83
N SER A 139 9.55 -14.83 -14.67
CA SER A 139 8.28 -15.08 -15.34
C SER A 139 8.43 -14.92 -16.87
N PRO A 140 7.61 -15.61 -17.70
CA PRO A 140 7.77 -15.63 -19.17
C PRO A 140 7.68 -14.26 -19.86
N ASN A 141 7.13 -13.27 -19.16
CA ASN A 141 6.96 -11.88 -19.57
C ASN A 141 8.12 -10.96 -19.15
N VAL A 142 9.19 -11.52 -18.57
CA VAL A 142 10.48 -10.87 -18.34
C VAL A 142 11.42 -11.19 -19.50
N ARG A 143 12.18 -10.19 -19.96
CA ARG A 143 13.25 -10.40 -20.95
C ARG A 143 14.37 -9.38 -20.81
N VAL A 144 15.56 -9.74 -21.27
CA VAL A 144 16.65 -8.79 -21.48
C VAL A 144 16.32 -7.92 -22.69
N VAL A 145 16.31 -6.61 -22.50
CA VAL A 145 16.14 -5.62 -23.57
C VAL A 145 17.41 -5.55 -24.41
N ARG A 146 18.55 -5.41 -23.73
CA ARG A 146 19.91 -5.42 -24.27
C ARG A 146 20.87 -5.87 -23.17
N ASP A 147 21.80 -6.76 -23.50
CA ASP A 147 22.91 -7.11 -22.60
C ASP A 147 23.94 -5.97 -22.47
N SER A 148 24.03 -5.11 -23.48
CA SER A 148 24.98 -3.99 -23.53
C SER A 148 24.26 -2.71 -24.00
N PHE A 149 23.41 -2.16 -23.13
CA PHE A 149 22.78 -0.85 -23.36
C PHE A 149 23.80 0.25 -23.06
N LEU A 150 24.12 1.08 -24.06
CA LEU A 150 25.07 2.18 -23.90
C LEU A 150 24.55 3.21 -22.89
N ILE A 151 25.43 3.62 -21.98
CA ILE A 151 25.24 4.69 -20.99
C ILE A 151 26.21 5.83 -21.37
N PRO A 152 25.85 6.71 -22.32
CA PRO A 152 26.75 7.77 -22.79
C PRO A 152 27.25 8.67 -21.67
N GLN A 153 26.39 8.98 -20.70
CA GLN A 153 26.71 9.82 -19.54
C GLN A 153 27.85 9.26 -18.67
N LEU A 154 28.12 7.95 -18.72
CA LEU A 154 29.16 7.28 -17.95
C LEU A 154 30.23 6.60 -18.83
N GLY A 155 30.13 6.73 -20.16
CA GLY A 155 31.05 6.10 -21.10
C GLY A 155 31.14 4.57 -21.01
N ARG A 156 30.06 3.90 -20.60
CA ARG A 156 30.02 2.44 -20.36
C ARG A 156 28.72 1.83 -20.83
N ALA A 157 28.55 0.52 -20.71
CA ALA A 157 27.31 -0.17 -21.07
C ALA A 157 26.79 -1.04 -19.92
N ARG A 158 25.49 -1.33 -19.94
CA ARG A 158 24.82 -2.12 -18.91
C ARG A 158 23.73 -3.01 -19.48
N ARG A 159 23.55 -4.18 -18.87
CA ARG A 159 22.37 -5.00 -19.15
C ARG A 159 21.11 -4.33 -18.58
N VAL A 160 20.07 -4.29 -19.40
CA VAL A 160 18.75 -3.74 -19.03
C VAL A 160 17.70 -4.80 -19.26
N TRP A 161 16.88 -5.03 -18.25
CA TRP A 161 15.76 -5.96 -18.25
C TRP A 161 14.44 -5.22 -18.41
N ILE A 162 13.43 -5.93 -18.91
CA ILE A 162 12.06 -5.45 -18.92
C ILE A 162 11.09 -6.56 -18.53
N TYR A 163 10.17 -6.21 -17.64
CA TYR A 163 8.94 -6.95 -17.37
C TYR A 163 7.78 -6.24 -18.05
N LEU A 164 6.94 -7.00 -18.74
CA LEU A 164 5.69 -6.52 -19.32
C LEU A 164 4.50 -7.16 -18.59
N PRO A 165 3.47 -6.40 -18.21
CA PRO A 165 2.34 -6.98 -17.47
C PRO A 165 1.58 -8.02 -18.32
N PRO A 166 0.97 -9.05 -17.71
CA PRO A 166 0.16 -10.04 -18.41
C PRO A 166 -0.87 -9.40 -19.35
N GLY A 167 -0.99 -9.94 -20.56
CA GLY A 167 -1.87 -9.40 -21.60
C GLY A 167 -1.34 -8.16 -22.34
N TYR A 168 -0.11 -7.70 -22.07
CA TYR A 168 0.49 -6.57 -22.79
C TYR A 168 0.42 -6.77 -24.31
N ALA A 169 0.78 -7.95 -24.82
CA ALA A 169 0.85 -8.22 -26.27
C ALA A 169 -0.50 -8.10 -27.00
N THR A 170 -1.62 -8.41 -26.33
CA THR A 170 -2.97 -8.41 -26.91
C THR A 170 -3.77 -7.14 -26.59
N SER A 171 -3.23 -6.27 -25.74
CA SER A 171 -3.89 -5.04 -25.29
C SER A 171 -3.29 -3.79 -25.92
N THR A 172 -4.15 -2.80 -26.18
CA THR A 172 -3.75 -1.44 -26.59
C THR A 172 -3.48 -0.50 -25.41
N ARG A 173 -3.62 -1.01 -24.16
CA ARG A 173 -3.41 -0.23 -22.94
C ARG A 173 -2.00 0.35 -22.88
N ARG A 174 -1.91 1.57 -22.34
CA ARG A 174 -0.66 2.21 -21.92
C ARG A 174 -0.47 2.07 -20.41
N TYR A 175 0.74 1.78 -20.00
CA TYR A 175 1.09 1.37 -18.63
C TYR A 175 2.01 2.39 -17.95
N PRO A 176 1.90 2.57 -16.62
CA PRO A 176 2.96 3.23 -15.87
C PRO A 176 4.29 2.45 -15.97
N VAL A 177 5.40 3.14 -15.74
CA VAL A 177 6.75 2.55 -15.80
C VAL A 177 7.47 2.76 -14.48
N LEU A 178 8.05 1.68 -13.95
CA LEU A 178 8.88 1.71 -12.75
C LEU A 178 10.31 1.28 -13.11
N TYR A 179 11.28 2.17 -12.89
CA TYR A 179 12.71 1.90 -13.09
C TYR A 179 13.32 1.35 -11.80
N LEU A 180 13.87 0.14 -11.84
CA LEU A 180 14.51 -0.49 -10.68
C LEU A 180 16.03 -0.55 -10.83
N HIS A 181 16.71 -0.33 -9.72
CA HIS A 181 18.15 -0.50 -9.57
C HIS A 181 18.52 -1.94 -9.19
N ASP A 182 19.78 -2.32 -9.41
CA ASP A 182 20.30 -3.68 -9.13
C ASP A 182 19.54 -4.76 -9.90
N GLY A 183 19.33 -4.53 -11.20
CA GLY A 183 18.49 -5.36 -12.07
C GLY A 183 18.75 -6.87 -12.03
N GLN A 184 19.99 -7.27 -11.77
CA GLN A 184 20.37 -8.68 -11.62
C GLN A 184 19.69 -9.40 -10.44
N ASN A 185 19.16 -8.66 -9.46
CA ASN A 185 18.47 -9.18 -8.28
C ASN A 185 16.94 -9.02 -8.36
N VAL A 186 16.41 -8.42 -9.43
CA VAL A 186 15.00 -7.96 -9.47
C VAL A 186 14.04 -9.07 -9.86
N PHE A 187 14.34 -9.81 -10.93
CA PHE A 187 13.42 -10.75 -11.57
C PHE A 187 13.87 -12.21 -11.57
N ASP A 188 15.14 -12.49 -11.28
CA ASP A 188 15.67 -13.84 -11.47
C ASP A 188 16.67 -14.21 -10.37
N ALA A 189 16.33 -15.26 -9.62
CA ALA A 189 17.21 -15.89 -8.65
C ALA A 189 18.49 -16.45 -9.29
N ALA A 190 18.45 -16.81 -10.58
CA ALA A 190 19.63 -17.32 -11.29
C ALA A 190 20.69 -16.24 -11.54
N THR A 191 20.29 -14.96 -11.67
CA THR A 191 21.23 -13.84 -11.88
C THR A 191 21.59 -13.09 -10.60
N SER A 192 20.87 -13.38 -9.52
CA SER A 192 21.04 -12.71 -8.23
C SER A 192 22.36 -13.08 -7.53
N PHE A 193 22.98 -12.07 -6.90
CA PHE A 193 24.17 -12.27 -6.05
C PHE A 193 23.88 -12.20 -4.54
N ALA A 194 22.70 -11.75 -4.13
CA ALA A 194 22.37 -11.53 -2.72
C ALA A 194 20.96 -12.00 -2.32
N GLY A 195 20.05 -12.08 -3.30
CA GLY A 195 18.70 -12.62 -3.18
C GLY A 195 17.80 -12.01 -4.26
N GLU A 196 16.72 -12.70 -4.59
CA GLU A 196 15.76 -12.21 -5.58
C GLU A 196 14.64 -11.40 -4.90
N TRP A 197 14.31 -10.23 -5.46
CA TRP A 197 13.16 -9.43 -5.02
C TRP A 197 11.80 -10.03 -5.43
N GLY A 198 11.75 -10.81 -6.50
CA GLY A 198 10.53 -11.41 -7.02
C GLY A 198 9.47 -10.37 -7.44
N VAL A 199 9.92 -9.36 -8.20
CA VAL A 199 9.07 -8.25 -8.62
C VAL A 199 8.05 -8.70 -9.66
N ASP A 200 8.44 -9.59 -10.57
CA ASP A 200 7.58 -10.14 -11.60
C ASP A 200 6.48 -11.02 -11.00
N GLU A 201 6.78 -11.95 -10.09
CA GLU A 201 5.72 -12.78 -9.47
C GLU A 201 4.80 -11.94 -8.59
N SER A 202 5.35 -10.91 -7.94
CA SER A 202 4.55 -9.92 -7.21
C SER A 202 3.56 -9.21 -8.14
N LEU A 203 4.03 -8.70 -9.28
CA LEU A 203 3.18 -7.98 -10.23
C LEU A 203 2.21 -8.89 -10.98
N ASP A 204 2.59 -10.12 -11.28
CA ASP A 204 1.70 -11.13 -11.87
C ASP A 204 0.55 -11.48 -10.90
N SER A 205 0.85 -11.70 -9.62
CA SER A 205 -0.16 -11.94 -8.58
C SER A 205 -1.10 -10.74 -8.39
N LEU A 206 -0.53 -9.53 -8.40
CA LEU A 206 -1.32 -8.29 -8.35
C LEU A 206 -2.24 -8.14 -9.57
N THR A 207 -1.73 -8.44 -10.76
CA THR A 207 -2.50 -8.37 -12.01
C THR A 207 -3.61 -9.41 -12.05
N ALA A 208 -3.33 -10.64 -11.60
CA ALA A 208 -4.33 -11.69 -11.43
C ALA A 208 -5.44 -11.29 -10.43
N SER A 209 -5.10 -10.43 -9.46
CA SER A 209 -6.03 -9.84 -8.48
C SER A 209 -6.70 -8.54 -8.96
N GLY A 210 -6.59 -8.17 -10.25
CA GLY A 210 -7.27 -7.02 -10.84
C GLY A 210 -6.49 -5.70 -10.87
N ASP A 211 -5.20 -5.71 -10.49
CA ASP A 211 -4.31 -4.56 -10.73
C ASP A 211 -4.10 -4.37 -12.25
N PRO A 212 -4.10 -3.12 -12.75
CA PRO A 212 -3.88 -2.87 -14.18
C PRO A 212 -2.46 -3.22 -14.68
N GLY A 213 -1.51 -3.47 -13.77
CA GLY A 213 -0.11 -3.78 -14.06
C GLY A 213 0.73 -2.56 -14.42
N ALA A 214 2.05 -2.74 -14.42
CA ALA A 214 3.05 -1.76 -14.81
C ALA A 214 4.15 -2.41 -15.64
N ILE A 215 4.83 -1.61 -16.45
CA ILE A 215 6.10 -2.00 -17.04
C ILE A 215 7.18 -1.78 -15.98
N VAL A 216 8.06 -2.76 -15.78
CA VAL A 216 9.25 -2.57 -14.93
C VAL A 216 10.49 -2.66 -15.80
N VAL A 217 11.34 -1.65 -15.70
CA VAL A 217 12.64 -1.61 -16.39
C VAL A 217 13.72 -1.70 -15.33
N ALA A 218 14.47 -2.80 -15.29
CA ALA A 218 15.49 -3.00 -14.27
C ALA A 218 16.90 -2.89 -14.87
N VAL A 219 17.76 -2.08 -14.25
CA VAL A 219 19.11 -1.79 -14.74
C VAL A 219 20.11 -2.47 -13.83
N ASP A 220 20.93 -3.38 -14.39
CA ASP A 220 22.01 -4.00 -13.63
C ASP A 220 22.93 -2.94 -13.02
N ASN A 221 23.59 -3.27 -11.91
CA ASN A 221 24.53 -2.33 -11.31
C ASN A 221 25.93 -2.32 -11.95
N GLY A 222 26.74 -1.37 -11.49
CA GLY A 222 28.13 -1.13 -11.88
C GLY A 222 29.16 -2.22 -11.65
N GLY A 223 28.83 -3.32 -10.96
CA GLY A 223 29.86 -4.15 -10.33
C GLY A 223 30.72 -3.28 -9.40
N THR A 224 32.02 -3.19 -9.67
CA THR A 224 32.96 -2.34 -8.92
C THR A 224 32.62 -0.84 -8.97
N HIS A 225 31.85 -0.40 -9.97
CA HIS A 225 31.37 0.97 -10.10
C HIS A 225 30.03 1.24 -9.39
N ARG A 226 29.37 0.23 -8.81
CA ARG A 226 28.03 0.39 -8.21
C ARG A 226 27.97 1.53 -7.20
N MET A 227 28.97 1.60 -6.32
CA MET A 227 29.02 2.63 -5.28
C MET A 227 29.25 4.02 -5.87
N ASP A 228 30.03 4.12 -6.95
CA ASP A 228 30.26 5.38 -7.65
C ASP A 228 28.98 5.89 -8.33
N GLU A 229 28.24 4.98 -8.98
CA GLU A 229 27.01 5.26 -9.73
C GLU A 229 25.79 5.53 -8.84
N TYR A 230 25.77 5.08 -7.58
CA TYR A 230 24.61 5.25 -6.68
C TYR A 230 24.81 6.34 -5.62
N ASP A 231 25.94 7.05 -5.63
CA ASP A 231 26.15 8.26 -4.84
C ASP A 231 26.50 9.45 -5.77
N PRO A 232 25.67 10.50 -5.83
CA PRO A 232 25.99 11.73 -6.56
C PRO A 232 27.22 12.44 -6.00
N TRP A 233 27.57 12.22 -4.74
CA TRP A 233 28.66 12.90 -4.07
C TRP A 233 29.85 11.96 -3.87
N ARG A 234 31.04 12.44 -4.21
CA ARG A 234 32.26 11.70 -3.93
C ARG A 234 32.54 11.67 -2.44
N SER A 235 32.62 10.48 -1.84
CA SER A 235 32.99 10.33 -0.43
C SER A 235 34.42 10.81 -0.17
N THR A 236 34.64 11.39 1.00
CA THR A 236 35.99 11.69 1.51
C THR A 236 36.71 10.41 1.93
N ASP A 237 35.96 9.38 2.32
CA ASP A 237 36.48 8.03 2.46
C ASP A 237 36.58 7.36 1.09
N ARG A 238 37.81 7.19 0.61
CA ARG A 238 38.11 6.58 -0.70
C ARG A 238 37.59 5.14 -0.82
N SER A 239 37.36 4.44 0.29
CA SER A 239 36.83 3.07 0.28
C SER A 239 35.37 3.02 -0.18
N LEU A 240 34.58 4.06 0.10
CA LEU A 240 33.15 4.13 -0.22
C LEU A 240 32.85 4.58 -1.66
N GLY A 241 33.76 5.30 -2.31
CA GLY A 241 33.56 5.75 -3.71
C GLY A 241 32.63 6.96 -3.84
N GLY A 242 31.80 6.97 -4.88
CA GLY A 242 30.81 8.02 -5.18
C GLY A 242 31.27 9.04 -6.23
N GLY A 243 30.32 9.86 -6.67
CA GLY A 243 30.54 11.00 -7.57
C GLY A 243 30.04 10.79 -9.01
N GLU A 244 29.49 9.62 -9.35
CA GLU A 244 28.93 9.35 -10.68
C GLU A 244 27.38 9.31 -10.68
N GLY A 245 26.74 9.39 -9.51
CA GLY A 245 25.27 9.28 -9.40
C GLY A 245 24.49 10.36 -10.16
N ASP A 246 25.05 11.56 -10.29
CA ASP A 246 24.45 12.64 -11.08
C ASP A 246 24.28 12.23 -12.56
N ALA A 247 25.35 11.68 -13.13
CA ALA A 247 25.43 11.21 -14.51
C ALA A 247 24.61 9.92 -14.72
N TYR A 248 24.60 9.01 -13.74
CA TYR A 248 23.74 7.82 -13.78
C TYR A 248 22.25 8.18 -13.83
N VAL A 249 21.79 9.11 -12.98
CA VAL A 249 20.38 9.55 -13.00
C VAL A 249 20.06 10.33 -14.27
N GLU A 250 20.99 11.13 -14.79
CA GLU A 250 20.82 11.77 -16.10
C GLU A 250 20.65 10.74 -17.23
N PHE A 251 21.42 9.65 -17.22
CA PHE A 251 21.20 8.53 -18.13
C PHE A 251 19.77 7.98 -18.04
N LEU A 252 19.26 7.73 -16.83
CA LEU A 252 17.90 7.24 -16.65
C LEU A 252 16.87 8.23 -17.23
N ALA A 253 17.00 9.50 -16.88
CA ALA A 253 16.04 10.54 -17.23
C ALA A 253 16.05 10.93 -18.71
N ARG A 254 17.24 10.98 -19.33
CA ARG A 254 17.45 11.57 -20.67
C ARG A 254 17.82 10.57 -21.75
N THR A 255 18.23 9.35 -21.39
CA THR A 255 18.62 8.32 -22.37
C THR A 255 17.69 7.12 -22.29
N LEU A 256 17.63 6.45 -21.14
CA LEU A 256 16.90 5.19 -21.01
C LEU A 256 15.39 5.41 -21.08
N LYS A 257 14.84 6.35 -20.30
CA LYS A 257 13.39 6.58 -20.30
C LYS A 257 12.86 7.01 -21.67
N PRO A 258 13.44 8.00 -22.39
CA PRO A 258 12.99 8.33 -23.74
C PRO A 258 13.06 7.15 -24.70
N TRP A 259 14.09 6.31 -24.59
CA TRP A 259 14.18 5.09 -25.39
C TRP A 259 13.03 4.13 -25.05
N VAL A 260 12.73 3.88 -23.77
CA VAL A 260 11.62 3.01 -23.35
C VAL A 260 10.27 3.56 -23.83
N ASP A 261 10.03 4.87 -23.67
CA ASP A 261 8.78 5.52 -24.11
C ASP A 261 8.55 5.42 -25.63
N ALA A 262 9.63 5.41 -26.41
CA ALA A 262 9.56 5.26 -27.87
C ALA A 262 9.30 3.81 -28.32
N HIS A 263 9.68 2.81 -27.51
CA HIS A 263 9.62 1.39 -27.90
C HIS A 263 8.48 0.62 -27.21
N TYR A 264 7.88 1.16 -26.16
CA TYR A 264 6.84 0.51 -25.35
C TYR A 264 5.61 1.39 -25.14
N ARG A 265 4.46 0.78 -24.84
CA ARG A 265 3.19 1.46 -24.55
C ARG A 265 3.20 2.04 -23.14
N THR A 266 3.97 3.10 -22.94
CA THR A 266 4.09 3.78 -21.66
C THR A 266 3.04 4.91 -21.53
N ARG A 267 2.79 5.28 -20.27
CA ARG A 267 2.26 6.59 -19.86
C ARG A 267 3.46 7.43 -19.42
N PRO A 268 3.95 8.35 -20.27
CA PRO A 268 5.29 8.92 -20.11
C PRO A 268 5.38 10.07 -19.09
N ASP A 269 4.26 10.55 -18.55
CA ASP A 269 4.25 11.66 -17.59
C ASP A 269 4.82 11.26 -16.23
N ALA A 270 5.27 12.26 -15.45
CA ALA A 270 5.84 12.06 -14.12
C ALA A 270 4.88 11.31 -13.20
N ALA A 271 3.59 11.63 -13.30
CA ALA A 271 2.53 10.97 -12.56
C ALA A 271 2.17 9.61 -13.15
N HIS A 272 3.00 8.97 -13.99
CA HIS A 272 2.99 7.53 -14.29
C HIS A 272 4.38 6.90 -14.34
N THR A 273 5.42 7.63 -13.93
CA THR A 273 6.81 7.17 -13.96
C THR A 273 7.40 7.17 -12.56
N GLY A 274 8.04 6.07 -12.15
CA GLY A 274 8.73 5.98 -10.87
C GLY A 274 10.09 5.33 -10.93
N VAL A 275 10.87 5.49 -9.86
CA VAL A 275 12.20 4.92 -9.65
C VAL A 275 12.26 4.21 -8.30
N MET A 276 12.98 3.10 -8.17
CA MET A 276 12.99 2.32 -6.94
C MET A 276 14.28 1.53 -6.74
N GLY A 277 14.70 1.39 -5.48
CA GLY A 277 15.78 0.49 -5.10
C GLY A 277 15.94 0.38 -3.58
N SER A 278 16.84 -0.50 -3.16
CA SER A 278 17.23 -0.66 -1.75
C SER A 278 18.64 -0.19 -1.44
N SER A 279 18.93 0.14 -0.18
CA SER A 279 20.28 0.51 0.26
C SER A 279 20.81 1.71 -0.54
N MET A 280 21.95 1.58 -1.21
CA MET A 280 22.45 2.57 -2.17
C MET A 280 21.48 2.83 -3.33
N GLY A 281 20.74 1.82 -3.79
CA GLY A 281 19.65 1.96 -4.76
C GLY A 281 18.50 2.84 -4.22
N GLY A 282 18.25 2.82 -2.91
CA GLY A 282 17.30 3.70 -2.24
C GLY A 282 17.79 5.16 -2.21
N LEU A 283 19.08 5.37 -1.93
CA LEU A 283 19.71 6.69 -1.97
C LEU A 283 19.60 7.33 -3.38
N ILE A 284 19.99 6.59 -4.42
CA ILE A 284 19.96 7.12 -5.79
C ILE A 284 18.52 7.31 -6.31
N SER A 285 17.55 6.49 -5.86
CA SER A 285 16.13 6.67 -6.15
C SER A 285 15.58 7.97 -5.55
N LEU A 286 15.91 8.25 -4.28
CA LEU A 286 15.51 9.49 -3.61
C LEU A 286 16.12 10.70 -4.33
N TYR A 287 17.41 10.64 -4.64
CA TYR A 287 18.09 11.70 -5.38
C TYR A 287 17.46 11.93 -6.78
N ALA A 288 17.14 10.86 -7.50
CA ALA A 288 16.51 10.94 -8.82
C ALA A 288 15.15 11.65 -8.79
N ALA A 289 14.29 11.30 -7.83
CA ALA A 289 12.98 11.95 -7.68
C ALA A 289 13.08 13.43 -7.28
N LEU A 290 14.06 13.79 -6.43
CA LEU A 290 14.28 15.18 -6.03
C LEU A 290 14.91 16.02 -7.15
N LYS A 291 15.81 15.44 -7.96
CA LYS A 291 16.48 16.13 -9.08
C LYS A 291 15.57 16.29 -10.30
N TYR A 292 14.84 15.24 -10.66
CA TYR A 292 13.99 15.20 -11.84
C TYR A 292 12.53 14.90 -11.49
N PRO A 293 11.85 15.75 -10.69
CA PRO A 293 10.49 15.46 -10.23
C PRO A 293 9.45 15.48 -11.35
N ASN A 294 9.75 16.16 -12.46
CA ASN A 294 8.94 16.14 -13.69
C ASN A 294 9.19 14.91 -14.59
N VAL A 295 10.13 14.04 -14.20
CA VAL A 295 10.41 12.78 -14.89
C VAL A 295 10.02 11.62 -13.99
N PHE A 296 10.51 11.61 -12.75
CA PHE A 296 10.21 10.58 -11.74
C PHE A 296 9.28 11.17 -10.69
N GLY A 297 7.97 11.13 -10.94
CA GLY A 297 6.96 11.62 -10.00
C GLY A 297 6.73 10.66 -8.82
N ARG A 298 7.51 9.58 -8.71
CA ARG A 298 7.36 8.52 -7.71
C ARG A 298 8.71 7.91 -7.38
N ALA A 299 8.96 7.65 -6.10
CA ALA A 299 10.11 6.86 -5.67
C ALA A 299 9.78 5.86 -4.56
N GLY A 300 10.27 4.63 -4.70
CA GLY A 300 10.36 3.66 -3.62
C GLY A 300 11.77 3.66 -3.03
N VAL A 301 11.88 4.01 -1.75
CA VAL A 301 13.14 4.20 -1.03
C VAL A 301 13.23 3.14 0.07
N PHE A 302 13.79 1.98 -0.27
CA PHE A 302 13.88 0.85 0.64
C PHE A 302 15.23 0.88 1.37
N SER A 303 15.22 0.74 2.70
CA SER A 303 16.41 0.63 3.55
C SER A 303 17.53 1.61 3.16
N CYS A 304 17.19 2.90 2.99
CA CYS A 304 18.10 3.88 2.38
C CYS A 304 19.47 3.90 3.06
N ALA A 305 20.55 3.77 2.27
CA ALA A 305 21.92 4.03 2.73
C ALA A 305 22.23 5.54 2.79
N CYS A 306 21.27 6.35 3.27
CA CYS A 306 21.33 7.81 3.28
C CYS A 306 22.51 8.34 4.11
N TRP A 307 22.98 7.56 5.09
CA TRP A 307 24.17 7.83 5.90
C TRP A 307 25.47 7.89 5.08
N VAL A 308 25.56 7.22 3.92
CA VAL A 308 26.74 7.27 3.03
C VAL A 308 26.94 8.69 2.47
N ALA A 309 25.85 9.31 2.01
CA ALA A 309 25.86 10.71 1.59
C ALA A 309 25.89 11.68 2.79
N GLY A 310 25.40 11.25 3.95
CA GLY A 310 25.40 11.99 5.20
C GLY A 310 24.62 13.30 5.11
N THR A 311 25.22 14.40 5.58
CA THR A 311 24.58 15.73 5.55
C THR A 311 24.33 16.26 4.13
N ARG A 312 24.96 15.69 3.10
CA ARG A 312 24.82 16.13 1.71
C ARG A 312 23.44 15.82 1.15
N ILE A 313 22.93 14.60 1.35
CA ILE A 313 21.57 14.25 0.92
C ILE A 313 20.51 15.01 1.71
N LEU A 314 20.72 15.24 3.01
CA LEU A 314 19.81 16.05 3.83
C LEU A 314 19.77 17.51 3.35
N SER A 315 20.93 18.10 3.05
CA SER A 315 21.01 19.47 2.51
C SER A 315 20.37 19.56 1.13
N TYR A 316 20.59 18.54 0.29
CA TYR A 316 19.96 18.45 -1.02
C TYR A 316 18.44 18.35 -0.93
N ALA A 317 17.92 17.50 -0.03
CA ALA A 317 16.49 17.37 0.24
C ALA A 317 15.89 18.72 0.68
N ARG A 318 16.53 19.45 1.61
CA ARG A 318 16.06 20.79 2.02
C ARG A 318 16.00 21.79 0.86
N ALA A 319 17.00 21.77 -0.02
CA ALA A 319 17.06 22.68 -1.16
C ALA A 319 16.09 22.33 -2.29
N HIS A 320 15.61 21.08 -2.36
CA HIS A 320 14.79 20.56 -3.45
C HIS A 320 13.40 20.07 -3.02
N ALA A 321 13.02 20.25 -1.76
CA ALA A 321 11.68 19.95 -1.22
C ALA A 321 10.79 21.20 -1.12
N GLY A 322 9.46 20.99 -1.09
CA GLY A 322 8.46 22.00 -0.75
C GLY A 322 8.26 23.17 -1.73
N PRO A 323 8.00 24.41 -1.28
CA PRO A 323 7.68 25.56 -2.15
C PRO A 323 8.75 25.90 -3.19
N HIS A 324 10.00 25.48 -2.96
CA HIS A 324 11.11 25.64 -3.89
C HIS A 324 11.09 24.60 -5.03
N ALA A 325 10.47 23.44 -4.78
CA ALA A 325 10.09 22.48 -5.83
C ALA A 325 8.91 23.01 -6.66
N GLY A 326 7.98 23.74 -6.03
CA GLY A 326 6.82 24.37 -6.69
C GLY A 326 7.15 25.44 -7.73
N ALA A 327 8.34 26.06 -7.65
CA ALA A 327 8.85 26.94 -8.71
C ALA A 327 9.49 26.16 -9.89
N ARG A 328 9.67 24.83 -9.78
CA ARG A 328 10.41 23.98 -10.76
C ARG A 328 9.63 22.75 -11.25
N GLY A 329 8.46 22.40 -10.72
CA GLY A 329 7.71 21.23 -11.20
C GLY A 329 6.73 20.57 -10.21
N ALA A 330 6.28 19.36 -10.59
CA ALA A 330 5.40 18.51 -9.79
C ALA A 330 6.09 18.01 -8.49
N VAL A 331 5.33 17.65 -7.47
CA VAL A 331 5.87 17.04 -6.23
C VAL A 331 5.84 15.52 -6.37
N PRO A 332 6.97 14.81 -6.23
CA PRO A 332 6.99 13.36 -6.35
C PRO A 332 6.37 12.69 -5.12
N ARG A 333 5.83 11.48 -5.27
CA ARG A 333 5.42 10.63 -4.14
C ARG A 333 6.59 9.79 -3.67
N LEU A 334 6.87 9.78 -2.37
CA LEU A 334 8.00 9.05 -1.78
C LEU A 334 7.50 7.98 -0.81
N TYR A 335 7.85 6.71 -1.05
CA TYR A 335 7.54 5.60 -0.16
C TYR A 335 8.84 5.11 0.49
N PHE A 336 9.00 5.39 1.78
CA PHE A 336 10.11 4.95 2.59
C PHE A 336 9.74 3.70 3.39
N VAL A 337 10.60 2.69 3.37
CA VAL A 337 10.46 1.51 4.22
C VAL A 337 11.82 1.01 4.67
N VAL A 338 11.95 0.70 5.95
CA VAL A 338 13.20 0.22 6.58
C VAL A 338 12.89 -0.79 7.66
N GLY A 339 13.78 -1.75 7.85
CA GLY A 339 13.69 -2.70 8.96
C GLY A 339 14.21 -2.13 10.27
N ALA A 340 13.51 -2.39 11.38
CA ALA A 340 13.99 -2.00 12.71
C ALA A 340 15.24 -2.81 13.14
N ARG A 341 15.44 -4.01 12.56
CA ARG A 341 16.51 -4.95 12.92
C ARG A 341 17.65 -4.99 11.89
N GLU A 342 17.79 -3.95 11.08
CA GLU A 342 18.90 -3.83 10.12
C GLU A 342 20.25 -3.68 10.83
N THR A 343 20.28 -3.01 11.98
CA THR A 343 21.46 -2.91 12.84
C THR A 343 21.03 -3.01 14.31
N PRO A 344 21.88 -3.53 15.21
CA PRO A 344 21.57 -3.56 16.65
C PRO A 344 21.29 -2.19 17.27
N SER A 345 21.79 -1.11 16.66
CA SER A 345 21.62 0.27 17.13
C SER A 345 20.42 1.01 16.52
N GLY A 346 19.68 0.40 15.58
CA GLY A 346 18.53 1.04 14.92
C GLY A 346 18.90 2.20 13.97
N GLY A 347 20.17 2.33 13.58
CA GLY A 347 20.72 3.46 12.80
C GLY A 347 19.91 3.81 11.54
N PRO A 348 19.68 2.86 10.60
CA PRO A 348 18.93 3.12 9.38
C PRO A 348 17.49 3.60 9.61
N ALA A 349 16.82 3.12 10.67
CA ALA A 349 15.48 3.57 11.01
C ALA A 349 15.47 5.01 11.53
N ALA A 350 16.47 5.40 12.32
CA ALA A 350 16.70 6.78 12.72
C ALA A 350 17.02 7.68 11.51
N ASP A 351 17.87 7.23 10.58
CA ASP A 351 18.21 7.98 9.37
C ASP A 351 17.00 8.20 8.48
N GLN A 352 16.13 7.20 8.31
CA GLN A 352 14.87 7.34 7.57
C GLN A 352 13.96 8.39 8.22
N ARG A 353 13.81 8.36 9.56
CA ARG A 353 13.01 9.35 10.28
C ARG A 353 13.59 10.76 10.07
N LEU A 354 14.90 10.92 10.26
CA LEU A 354 15.59 12.19 10.04
C LEU A 354 15.41 12.72 8.62
N MET A 355 15.46 11.85 7.60
CA MET A 355 15.23 12.24 6.21
C MET A 355 13.79 12.69 5.98
N VAL A 356 12.80 11.93 6.47
CA VAL A 356 11.38 12.27 6.35
C VAL A 356 11.07 13.59 7.07
N ASP A 357 11.55 13.75 8.30
CA ASP A 357 11.40 15.00 9.06
C ASP A 357 12.04 16.18 8.33
N THR A 358 13.20 15.96 7.70
CA THR A 358 13.88 16.96 6.88
C THR A 358 13.05 17.38 5.66
N LEU A 359 12.42 16.43 4.97
CA LEU A 359 11.52 16.71 3.84
C LEU A 359 10.29 17.51 4.30
N LEU A 360 9.64 17.08 5.38
CA LEU A 360 8.45 17.74 5.91
C LEU A 360 8.76 19.16 6.40
N ALA A 361 9.86 19.35 7.12
CA ALA A 361 10.31 20.66 7.57
C ALA A 361 10.64 21.62 6.41
N ALA A 362 11.08 21.07 5.27
CA ALA A 362 11.31 21.84 4.05
C ALA A 362 10.02 22.11 3.24
N GLY A 363 8.84 21.72 3.76
CA GLY A 363 7.53 21.97 3.16
C GLY A 363 7.06 20.91 2.17
N PHE A 364 7.67 19.73 2.15
CA PHE A 364 7.17 18.61 1.37
C PHE A 364 5.78 18.16 1.90
N PRO A 365 4.75 17.96 1.05
CA PRO A 365 3.43 17.57 1.51
C PRO A 365 3.48 16.21 2.22
N SER A 366 2.94 16.14 3.43
CA SER A 366 2.81 14.89 4.18
C SER A 366 1.98 13.83 3.44
N THR A 367 1.03 14.25 2.60
CA THR A 367 0.24 13.36 1.73
C THR A 367 1.05 12.73 0.59
N ALA A 368 2.22 13.29 0.27
CA ALA A 368 3.13 12.79 -0.76
C ALA A 368 4.25 11.90 -0.17
N VAL A 369 4.28 11.65 1.14
CA VAL A 369 5.28 10.80 1.79
C VAL A 369 4.59 9.70 2.59
N ARG A 370 5.05 8.46 2.41
CA ARG A 370 4.73 7.34 3.29
C ARG A 370 6.02 6.82 3.90
N SER A 371 6.06 6.62 5.21
CA SER A 371 7.23 6.13 5.93
C SER A 371 6.84 4.96 6.82
N ILE A 372 7.54 3.84 6.67
CA ILE A 372 7.29 2.61 7.41
C ILE A 372 8.59 2.13 8.04
N VAL A 373 8.52 1.80 9.33
CA VAL A 373 9.58 1.06 10.03
C VAL A 373 8.98 -0.29 10.41
N ALA A 374 9.50 -1.36 9.83
CA ALA A 374 9.00 -2.71 10.07
C ALA A 374 9.79 -3.35 11.22
N GLU A 375 9.11 -3.68 12.32
CA GLU A 375 9.73 -4.18 13.56
C GLU A 375 10.54 -5.47 13.41
N ASP A 376 10.21 -6.28 12.41
CA ASP A 376 10.90 -7.54 12.10
C ASP A 376 11.86 -7.43 10.91
N GLY A 377 11.83 -6.31 10.19
CA GLY A 377 12.57 -6.11 8.95
C GLY A 377 14.08 -6.09 9.18
N LYS A 378 14.83 -6.63 8.20
CA LYS A 378 16.30 -6.67 8.14
C LYS A 378 16.78 -6.15 6.78
N HIS A 379 18.08 -5.88 6.67
CA HIS A 379 18.69 -5.34 5.44
C HIS A 379 18.91 -6.49 4.45
N ALA A 380 17.83 -6.94 3.82
CA ALA A 380 17.83 -8.18 3.06
C ALA A 380 16.72 -8.23 1.99
N GLU A 381 16.96 -9.02 0.96
CA GLU A 381 16.12 -9.14 -0.23
C GLU A 381 14.75 -9.74 0.07
N TRP A 382 14.66 -10.69 1.01
CA TRP A 382 13.37 -11.23 1.45
C TRP A 382 12.45 -10.13 2.02
N PHE A 383 13.03 -9.14 2.70
CA PHE A 383 12.29 -8.04 3.30
C PHE A 383 11.81 -7.09 2.21
N TRP A 384 12.67 -6.72 1.27
CA TRP A 384 12.30 -5.87 0.14
C TRP A 384 11.26 -6.54 -0.77
N ARG A 385 11.38 -7.86 -1.03
CA ARG A 385 10.36 -8.69 -1.69
C ARG A 385 9.01 -8.59 -1.01
N ARG A 386 8.97 -8.73 0.32
CA ARG A 386 7.73 -8.63 1.11
C ARG A 386 7.07 -7.27 1.02
N GLU A 387 7.86 -6.20 1.09
CA GLU A 387 7.37 -4.82 1.16
C GLU A 387 7.01 -4.24 -0.22
N PHE A 388 7.57 -4.80 -1.31
CA PHE A 388 7.39 -4.32 -2.67
C PHE A 388 5.91 -4.18 -3.11
N PRO A 389 5.01 -5.17 -2.93
CA PRO A 389 3.63 -5.07 -3.39
C PRO A 389 2.86 -3.90 -2.76
N ALA A 390 3.09 -3.63 -1.47
CA ALA A 390 2.45 -2.53 -0.75
C ALA A 390 2.99 -1.16 -1.22
N ALA A 391 4.30 -1.06 -1.42
CA ALA A 391 4.94 0.13 -1.98
C ALA A 391 4.44 0.42 -3.39
N TYR A 392 4.44 -0.58 -4.27
CA TYR A 392 3.94 -0.47 -5.64
C TYR A 392 2.48 0.00 -5.65
N ARG A 393 1.59 -0.60 -4.86
CA ARG A 393 0.18 -0.19 -4.77
C ARG A 393 0.01 1.24 -4.24
N TRP A 394 0.83 1.68 -3.29
CA TRP A 394 0.72 3.06 -2.81
C TRP A 394 1.29 4.07 -3.81
N LEU A 395 2.32 3.68 -4.56
CA LEU A 395 2.95 4.51 -5.58
C LEU A 395 2.06 4.60 -6.82
N PHE A 396 1.61 3.47 -7.38
CA PHE A 396 0.91 3.36 -8.67
C PHE A 396 -0.53 2.87 -8.59
N GLY A 397 -0.94 2.30 -7.46
CA GLY A 397 -2.30 1.80 -7.28
C GLY A 397 -3.35 2.91 -7.32
N ARG A 398 -4.61 2.53 -7.46
CA ARG A 398 -5.67 3.41 -7.98
C ARG A 398 -5.96 4.67 -7.16
N ASP A 399 -5.56 4.71 -5.88
CA ASP A 399 -5.64 5.90 -4.99
C ASP A 399 -4.52 6.94 -5.20
N SER A 400 -3.54 6.62 -6.03
CA SER A 400 -2.35 7.43 -6.30
C SER A 400 -2.35 8.09 -7.68
N LEU A 401 -3.43 7.92 -8.44
CA LEU A 401 -3.61 8.49 -9.77
C LEU A 401 -4.20 9.91 -9.69
N PRO A 402 -3.71 10.87 -10.50
CA PRO A 402 -4.32 12.19 -10.61
C PRO A 402 -5.81 12.07 -10.97
N GLY A 403 -6.69 12.60 -10.11
CA GLY A 403 -8.15 12.58 -10.28
C GLY A 403 -8.93 11.95 -9.12
N ALA A 404 -8.27 11.20 -8.23
CA ALA A 404 -8.91 10.76 -6.99
C ALA A 404 -9.09 11.96 -6.04
N ARG A 405 -10.34 12.35 -5.77
CA ARG A 405 -10.64 13.40 -4.79
C ARG A 405 -10.64 12.78 -3.41
N PRO A 406 -9.79 13.23 -2.47
CA PRO A 406 -9.85 12.74 -1.10
C PRO A 406 -11.22 13.07 -0.50
N LEU A 407 -11.68 12.23 0.42
CA LEU A 407 -12.89 12.55 1.19
C LEU A 407 -12.61 13.81 2.01
N ASP A 408 -13.55 14.75 1.97
CA ASP A 408 -13.51 15.96 2.78
C ASP A 408 -13.80 15.57 4.24
N SER A 409 -12.77 15.65 5.08
CA SER A 409 -12.83 15.24 6.48
C SER A 409 -13.83 16.05 7.31
N THR A 410 -14.26 17.21 6.83
CA THR A 410 -15.31 18.00 7.49
C THR A 410 -16.69 17.36 7.35
N LEU A 411 -16.89 16.53 6.32
CA LEU A 411 -18.14 15.83 6.03
C LEU A 411 -18.21 14.42 6.64
N THR A 412 -17.10 13.93 7.20
CA THR A 412 -17.00 12.56 7.74
C THR A 412 -16.80 12.55 9.25
N ARG A 413 -17.24 13.62 9.94
CA ARG A 413 -17.13 13.73 11.40
C ARG A 413 -18.07 12.73 12.06
N ARG A 414 -17.65 12.21 13.21
CA ARG A 414 -18.50 11.32 14.01
C ARG A 414 -19.81 12.00 14.38
N THR A 415 -20.89 11.23 14.32
CA THR A 415 -22.22 11.66 14.70
C THR A 415 -22.25 11.87 16.22
N PRO A 416 -22.58 13.08 16.71
CA PRO A 416 -22.58 13.36 18.14
C PRO A 416 -23.76 12.65 18.84
N ASN A 417 -23.57 12.29 20.11
CA ASN A 417 -24.63 11.79 21.01
C ASN A 417 -25.44 10.59 20.47
N CYS A 418 -24.80 9.71 19.70
CA CYS A 418 -25.44 8.52 19.14
C CYS A 418 -24.89 7.25 19.79
N ALA A 419 -25.67 6.65 20.71
CA ALA A 419 -25.25 5.45 21.43
C ALA A 419 -25.07 4.23 20.52
N ALA A 420 -25.96 4.04 19.53
CA ALA A 420 -25.92 2.90 18.62
C ALA A 420 -24.89 3.04 17.48
N CYS A 421 -24.36 4.25 17.23
CA CYS A 421 -23.50 4.51 16.07
C CYS A 421 -22.19 3.72 16.10
N ALA A 422 -21.65 3.41 17.28
CA ALA A 422 -20.45 2.60 17.39
C ALA A 422 -20.68 1.17 16.86
N ASP A 423 -21.78 0.54 17.28
CA ASP A 423 -22.16 -0.81 16.87
C ASP A 423 -22.56 -0.83 15.39
N TRP A 424 -23.29 0.20 14.95
CA TRP A 424 -23.68 0.35 13.56
C TRP A 424 -22.50 0.56 12.62
N ASN A 425 -21.45 1.26 13.05
CA ASN A 425 -20.29 1.58 12.21
C ASN A 425 -19.14 0.55 12.31
N VAL A 426 -19.37 -0.61 12.95
CA VAL A 426 -18.37 -1.69 13.02
C VAL A 426 -17.88 -2.04 11.60
N PRO A 427 -16.54 -2.12 11.39
CA PRO A 427 -15.98 -2.43 10.08
C PRO A 427 -16.46 -3.76 9.52
N GLN A 428 -16.88 -3.76 8.26
CA GLN A 428 -17.26 -4.96 7.52
C GLN A 428 -16.46 -5.10 6.24
N ARG A 429 -15.89 -6.29 6.02
CA ARG A 429 -15.24 -6.62 4.75
C ARG A 429 -16.28 -6.65 3.63
N PRO A 430 -16.02 -6.01 2.47
CA PRO A 430 -16.98 -6.03 1.38
C PRO A 430 -17.02 -7.41 0.72
N PHE A 431 -18.17 -7.76 0.14
CA PHE A 431 -18.37 -9.05 -0.50
C PHE A 431 -19.34 -8.94 -1.68
N ARG A 432 -19.22 -9.87 -2.63
CA ARG A 432 -20.17 -9.99 -3.74
C ARG A 432 -21.48 -10.58 -3.21
N ILE A 433 -22.61 -9.95 -3.53
CA ILE A 433 -23.94 -10.49 -3.23
C ILE A 433 -24.32 -11.47 -4.33
N LEU A 434 -24.41 -10.97 -5.57
CA LEU A 434 -24.64 -11.74 -6.78
C LEU A 434 -24.23 -10.91 -8.00
N GLY A 435 -23.52 -11.51 -8.95
CA GLY A 435 -23.19 -10.86 -10.22
C GLY A 435 -22.49 -9.52 -10.02
N ASN A 436 -23.14 -8.44 -10.45
CA ASN A 436 -22.62 -7.07 -10.36
C ASN A 436 -23.05 -6.29 -9.09
N ALA A 437 -23.71 -6.94 -8.13
CA ALA A 437 -24.12 -6.34 -6.87
C ALA A 437 -23.16 -6.70 -5.72
N TRP A 438 -22.73 -5.68 -4.98
CA TRP A 438 -21.72 -5.81 -3.93
C TRP A 438 -22.15 -5.13 -2.64
N TRP A 439 -21.91 -5.77 -1.50
CA TRP A 439 -22.01 -5.13 -0.20
C TRP A 439 -20.75 -4.30 0.06
N VAL A 440 -20.93 -3.00 0.29
CA VAL A 440 -19.84 -2.06 0.62
C VAL A 440 -20.12 -1.27 1.90
N GLY A 441 -21.25 -1.53 2.56
CA GLY A 441 -21.64 -0.92 3.84
C GLY A 441 -20.82 -1.41 5.02
N THR A 442 -21.27 -1.05 6.22
CA THR A 442 -20.67 -1.45 7.49
C THR A 442 -21.29 -2.78 7.96
N HIS A 443 -20.97 -3.22 9.18
CA HIS A 443 -21.58 -4.40 9.77
C HIS A 443 -23.05 -4.15 10.21
N GLY A 444 -23.38 -2.92 10.60
CA GLY A 444 -24.72 -2.58 11.07
C GLY A 444 -25.56 -1.74 10.11
N LEU A 445 -24.96 -1.19 9.04
CA LEU A 445 -25.65 -0.30 8.08
C LEU A 445 -25.28 -0.66 6.65
N GLY A 446 -26.31 -0.84 5.82
CA GLY A 446 -26.18 -1.27 4.44
C GLY A 446 -25.76 -0.14 3.51
N ALA A 447 -24.86 -0.48 2.58
CA ALA A 447 -24.61 0.28 1.36
C ALA A 447 -24.28 -0.71 0.24
N ILE A 448 -24.89 -0.56 -0.93
CA ILE A 448 -24.80 -1.51 -2.04
C ILE A 448 -24.18 -0.83 -3.26
N LEU A 449 -23.10 -1.41 -3.80
CA LEU A 449 -22.51 -0.97 -5.05
C LEU A 449 -22.99 -1.88 -6.20
N LEU A 450 -23.67 -1.28 -7.18
CA LEU A 450 -24.05 -1.91 -8.43
C LEU A 450 -23.07 -1.48 -9.52
N THR A 451 -22.35 -2.42 -10.12
CA THR A 451 -21.27 -2.11 -11.06
C THR A 451 -21.61 -2.41 -12.51
N SER A 452 -20.95 -1.69 -13.41
CA SER A 452 -20.96 -1.93 -14.85
C SER A 452 -19.70 -1.29 -15.46
N PRO A 453 -19.29 -1.66 -16.69
CA PRO A 453 -18.12 -1.08 -17.33
C PRO A 453 -18.19 0.43 -17.57
N GLY A 454 -19.40 1.00 -17.74
CA GLY A 454 -19.57 2.43 -17.99
C GLY A 454 -19.67 3.29 -16.73
N GLY A 455 -19.86 2.68 -15.55
CA GLY A 455 -20.06 3.38 -14.29
C GLY A 455 -20.85 2.57 -13.26
N HIS A 456 -20.95 3.10 -12.04
CA HIS A 456 -21.55 2.41 -10.90
C HIS A 456 -22.69 3.23 -10.30
N VAL A 457 -23.60 2.54 -9.62
CA VAL A 457 -24.62 3.14 -8.75
C VAL A 457 -24.36 2.68 -7.33
N LEU A 458 -24.42 3.61 -6.38
CA LEU A 458 -24.35 3.32 -4.95
C LEU A 458 -25.73 3.52 -4.33
N ILE A 459 -26.22 2.54 -3.56
CA ILE A 459 -27.45 2.64 -2.76
C ILE A 459 -27.03 2.88 -1.31
N ASP A 460 -27.51 3.98 -0.73
CA ASP A 460 -27.20 4.49 0.61
C ASP A 460 -25.72 4.78 0.90
N ALA A 461 -25.48 5.46 2.02
CA ALA A 461 -24.14 5.88 2.45
C ALA A 461 -23.91 5.84 3.97
N ALA A 462 -24.77 5.13 4.70
CA ALA A 462 -24.67 4.97 6.15
C ALA A 462 -24.49 6.32 6.90
N LEU A 463 -23.69 6.32 7.99
CA LEU A 463 -23.37 7.52 8.78
C LEU A 463 -22.33 8.43 8.08
N PRO A 464 -22.19 9.71 8.50
CA PRO A 464 -21.09 10.56 8.03
C PRO A 464 -19.71 9.91 8.22
N GLU A 465 -19.44 9.32 9.38
CA GLU A 465 -18.20 8.60 9.68
C GLU A 465 -18.06 7.23 8.99
N SER A 466 -19.10 6.75 8.31
CA SER A 466 -19.04 5.51 7.52
C SER A 466 -18.50 5.74 6.11
N ALA A 467 -18.58 6.97 5.56
CA ALA A 467 -18.12 7.27 4.20
C ALA A 467 -16.66 6.86 3.92
N PRO A 468 -15.69 7.04 4.83
CA PRO A 468 -14.33 6.51 4.64
C PRO A 468 -14.28 4.99 4.50
N GLN A 469 -15.07 4.27 5.29
CA GLN A 469 -15.16 2.82 5.24
C GLN A 469 -15.78 2.35 3.91
N ILE A 470 -16.90 2.96 3.50
CA ILE A 470 -17.57 2.63 2.22
C ILE A 470 -16.61 2.89 1.05
N ALA A 471 -15.92 4.03 1.03
CA ALA A 471 -14.94 4.33 0.00
C ALA A 471 -13.78 3.33 -0.02
N ALA A 472 -13.28 2.92 1.16
CA ALA A 472 -12.25 1.89 1.28
C ALA A 472 -12.76 0.52 0.80
N ASN A 473 -14.01 0.17 1.10
CA ASN A 473 -14.65 -1.06 0.68
C ASN A 473 -14.82 -1.14 -0.84
N VAL A 474 -15.30 -0.06 -1.48
CA VAL A 474 -15.37 0.06 -2.95
C VAL A 474 -13.98 -0.20 -3.59
N ARG A 475 -12.94 0.40 -3.01
CA ARG A 475 -11.55 0.24 -3.49
C ARG A 475 -10.99 -1.15 -3.25
N ALA A 476 -11.29 -1.76 -2.11
CA ALA A 476 -10.84 -3.11 -1.76
C ALA A 476 -11.39 -4.17 -2.73
N LEU A 477 -12.56 -3.92 -3.33
CA LEU A 477 -13.15 -4.74 -4.39
C LEU A 477 -12.52 -4.48 -5.79
N GLY A 478 -11.57 -3.56 -5.90
CA GLY A 478 -10.94 -3.20 -7.18
C GLY A 478 -11.75 -2.22 -8.03
N PHE A 479 -12.79 -1.58 -7.49
CA PHE A 479 -13.54 -0.51 -8.16
C PHE A 479 -12.98 0.87 -7.82
N ARG A 480 -13.43 1.89 -8.56
CA ARG A 480 -13.08 3.29 -8.32
C ARG A 480 -14.29 4.04 -7.79
N LEU A 481 -14.08 4.84 -6.75
CA LEU A 481 -15.15 5.69 -6.23
C LEU A 481 -15.59 6.72 -7.29
N GLU A 482 -14.67 7.19 -8.13
CA GLU A 482 -14.92 8.14 -9.23
C GLU A 482 -15.75 7.54 -10.37
N ASP A 483 -15.88 6.21 -10.40
CA ASP A 483 -16.74 5.52 -11.35
C ASP A 483 -18.17 5.38 -10.84
N VAL A 484 -18.46 5.74 -9.58
CA VAL A 484 -19.84 5.95 -9.09
C VAL A 484 -20.41 7.21 -9.77
N LYS A 485 -21.49 7.03 -10.53
CA LYS A 485 -22.13 8.12 -11.30
C LYS A 485 -23.47 8.56 -10.70
N LEU A 486 -24.06 7.71 -9.86
CA LEU A 486 -25.30 7.99 -9.14
C LEU A 486 -25.24 7.39 -7.74
N ILE A 487 -25.67 8.17 -6.76
CA ILE A 487 -26.00 7.70 -5.42
C ILE A 487 -27.52 7.81 -5.27
N VAL A 488 -28.16 6.74 -4.81
CA VAL A 488 -29.57 6.73 -4.47
C VAL A 488 -29.74 6.42 -2.99
N ASN A 489 -30.89 6.81 -2.43
CA ASN A 489 -31.15 6.68 -1.00
C ASN A 489 -32.42 5.86 -0.74
N SER A 490 -32.44 5.11 0.36
CA SER A 490 -33.62 4.45 0.91
C SER A 490 -34.52 5.47 1.61
N HIS A 491 -34.05 6.04 2.72
CA HIS A 491 -34.65 7.18 3.40
C HIS A 491 -33.62 8.11 4.02
N ALA A 492 -34.05 9.35 4.29
CA ALA A 492 -33.16 10.46 4.59
C ALA A 492 -32.84 10.63 6.09
N HIS A 493 -32.76 9.54 6.87
CA HIS A 493 -32.18 9.56 8.22
C HIS A 493 -30.65 9.51 8.19
N PHE A 494 -30.02 9.98 9.26
CA PHE A 494 -28.58 10.21 9.35
C PHE A 494 -27.72 8.94 9.23
N ASP A 495 -28.28 7.80 9.61
CA ASP A 495 -27.68 6.47 9.55
C ASP A 495 -27.77 5.82 8.17
N HIS A 496 -28.35 6.49 7.17
CA HIS A 496 -28.39 6.02 5.78
C HIS A 496 -27.97 7.09 4.78
N ALA A 497 -28.26 8.35 5.08
CA ALA A 497 -27.95 9.50 4.24
C ALA A 497 -26.68 10.27 4.66
N GLY A 498 -26.14 9.99 5.84
CA GLY A 498 -25.09 10.82 6.45
C GLY A 498 -23.80 10.89 5.64
N GLY A 499 -23.40 9.78 5.01
CA GLY A 499 -22.21 9.72 4.16
C GLY A 499 -22.39 10.24 2.73
N ILE A 500 -23.62 10.58 2.30
CA ILE A 500 -23.92 10.84 0.88
C ILE A 500 -23.11 12.02 0.34
N GLU A 501 -23.06 13.16 1.04
CA GLU A 501 -22.39 14.36 0.52
C GLU A 501 -20.87 14.13 0.36
N ALA A 502 -20.24 13.42 1.31
CA ALA A 502 -18.82 13.10 1.25
C ALA A 502 -18.52 12.22 0.03
N LEU A 503 -19.29 11.15 -0.16
CA LEU A 503 -19.14 10.23 -1.29
C LEU A 503 -19.50 10.90 -2.62
N ARG A 504 -20.52 11.78 -2.65
CA ARG A 504 -20.91 12.56 -3.84
C ARG A 504 -19.79 13.48 -4.29
N ARG A 505 -19.14 14.21 -3.37
CA ARG A 505 -18.02 15.11 -3.71
C ARG A 505 -16.80 14.37 -4.21
N ALA A 506 -16.47 13.25 -3.56
CA ALA A 506 -15.32 12.44 -3.92
C ALA A 506 -15.51 11.72 -5.26
N SER A 507 -16.70 11.20 -5.54
CA SER A 507 -17.03 10.51 -6.79
C SER A 507 -17.36 11.45 -7.96
N GLY A 508 -17.94 12.62 -7.67
CA GLY A 508 -18.61 13.46 -8.67
C GLY A 508 -20.00 12.94 -9.08
N ALA A 509 -20.56 11.96 -8.37
CA ALA A 509 -21.87 11.39 -8.65
C ALA A 509 -23.00 12.43 -8.52
N ARG A 510 -24.12 12.16 -9.21
CA ARG A 510 -25.41 12.79 -8.91
C ARG A 510 -26.09 12.05 -7.76
N VAL A 511 -27.05 12.69 -7.10
CA VAL A 511 -27.89 12.06 -6.08
C VAL A 511 -29.33 12.04 -6.56
N ALA A 512 -30.07 10.96 -6.31
CA ALA A 512 -31.51 10.90 -6.56
C ALA A 512 -32.25 10.28 -5.37
N ALA A 513 -33.44 10.79 -5.07
CA ALA A 513 -34.26 10.35 -3.95
C ALA A 513 -35.75 10.62 -4.22
N SER A 514 -36.63 10.04 -3.41
CA SER A 514 -38.05 10.39 -3.42
C SER A 514 -38.28 11.88 -3.12
N PRO A 515 -39.46 12.45 -3.44
CA PRO A 515 -39.71 13.87 -3.20
C PRO A 515 -39.50 14.29 -1.72
N PRO A 516 -39.99 13.56 -0.70
CA PRO A 516 -39.72 13.93 0.69
C PRO A 516 -38.23 13.78 1.07
N SER A 517 -37.60 12.67 0.70
CA SER A 517 -36.17 12.44 1.00
C SER A 517 -35.28 13.50 0.36
N ALA A 518 -35.55 13.94 -0.88
CA ALA A 518 -34.81 15.02 -1.53
C ALA A 518 -34.90 16.35 -0.75
N ARG A 519 -36.06 16.68 -0.16
CA ARG A 519 -36.20 17.85 0.72
C ARG A 519 -35.40 17.70 2.01
N TRP A 520 -35.46 16.53 2.64
CA TRP A 520 -34.75 16.26 3.89
C TRP A 520 -33.23 16.25 3.70
N LEU A 521 -32.75 15.66 2.60
CA LEU A 521 -31.35 15.69 2.18
C LEU A 521 -30.82 17.12 2.03
N ALA A 522 -31.60 18.01 1.40
CA ALA A 522 -31.25 19.43 1.27
C ALA A 522 -31.25 20.17 2.62
N ALA A 523 -32.06 19.72 3.59
CA ALA A 523 -32.14 20.27 4.94
C ALA A 523 -31.11 19.68 5.92
N GLY A 524 -30.43 18.58 5.56
CA GLY A 524 -29.49 17.87 6.44
C GLY A 524 -30.19 16.94 7.44
N GLY A 525 -31.31 16.34 7.03
CA GLY A 525 -32.09 15.38 7.81
C GLY A 525 -33.13 15.97 8.74
N ILE A 526 -33.13 17.29 8.94
CA ILE A 526 -34.06 17.95 9.85
C ILE A 526 -35.37 18.24 9.14
N ALA A 527 -36.44 17.57 9.56
CA ALA A 527 -37.78 17.77 9.02
C ALA A 527 -38.86 17.63 10.08
N ARG A 528 -39.96 18.37 9.92
CA ARG A 528 -41.08 18.36 10.88
C ARG A 528 -41.97 17.13 10.73
N ASP A 529 -42.04 16.56 9.53
CA ASP A 529 -42.81 15.36 9.20
C ASP A 529 -42.05 14.05 9.51
N ASP A 530 -40.92 14.12 10.21
CA ASP A 530 -40.13 12.96 10.64
C ASP A 530 -40.69 12.38 11.95
N PRO A 531 -41.06 11.08 11.99
CA PRO A 531 -41.42 10.39 13.23
C PRO A 531 -40.38 10.53 14.34
N GLN A 532 -39.11 10.71 14.00
CA GLN A 532 -38.00 10.85 14.93
C GLN A 532 -37.51 12.31 15.06
N ALA A 533 -38.31 13.29 14.63
CA ALA A 533 -37.99 14.70 14.80
C ALA A 533 -37.65 15.03 16.26
N GLY A 534 -36.51 15.70 16.46
CA GLY A 534 -36.02 16.08 17.79
C GLY A 534 -35.09 15.07 18.47
N ILE A 535 -35.02 13.83 17.99
CA ILE A 535 -34.08 12.81 18.50
C ILE A 535 -33.07 12.32 17.45
N VAL A 536 -33.29 12.64 16.16
CA VAL A 536 -32.33 12.36 15.08
C VAL A 536 -31.21 13.40 15.03
N ALA A 537 -30.00 12.94 14.67
CA ALA A 537 -28.87 13.81 14.44
C ALA A 537 -28.96 14.48 13.06
N SER A 538 -28.51 15.72 12.95
CA SER A 538 -28.29 16.35 11.64
C SER A 538 -27.05 15.77 10.95
N TYR A 539 -27.05 15.77 9.62
CA TYR A 539 -25.91 15.34 8.81
C TYR A 539 -25.58 16.36 7.70
N PRO A 540 -24.41 16.23 7.02
CA PRO A 540 -24.04 17.16 5.95
C PRO A 540 -25.11 17.27 4.87
N LYS A 541 -25.52 18.50 4.56
CA LYS A 541 -26.55 18.78 3.56
C LYS A 541 -26.14 18.27 2.19
N VAL A 542 -27.07 17.62 1.49
CA VAL A 542 -26.92 17.14 0.12
C VAL A 542 -27.80 18.00 -0.78
N PRO A 543 -27.26 19.05 -1.41
CA PRO A 543 -28.04 19.92 -2.28
C PRO A 543 -28.34 19.23 -3.62
N ASN A 544 -29.46 19.61 -4.25
CA ASN A 544 -29.80 19.27 -5.63
C ASN A 544 -29.95 17.77 -5.92
N ALA A 545 -30.51 17.00 -4.99
CA ALA A 545 -30.93 15.63 -5.28
C ALA A 545 -32.04 15.66 -6.35
N ARG A 546 -31.90 14.84 -7.40
CA ARG A 546 -32.95 14.61 -8.39
C ARG A 546 -34.14 13.96 -7.70
N VAL A 547 -35.31 14.56 -7.88
CA VAL A 547 -36.58 13.99 -7.42
C VAL A 547 -37.02 12.88 -8.37
N LEU A 548 -37.36 11.73 -7.80
CA LEU A 548 -37.85 10.54 -8.51
C LEU A 548 -39.38 10.44 -8.46
N ALA A 549 -39.96 9.71 -9.41
CA ALA A 549 -41.32 9.20 -9.34
C ALA A 549 -41.37 7.75 -8.83
N ASP A 550 -42.50 7.34 -8.25
CA ASP A 550 -42.73 5.95 -7.87
C ASP A 550 -42.79 5.06 -9.12
N GLY A 551 -42.11 3.91 -9.10
CA GLY A 551 -41.96 3.01 -10.25
C GLY A 551 -40.94 3.48 -11.29
N GLU A 552 -40.26 4.60 -11.09
CA GLU A 552 -39.26 5.10 -12.04
C GLU A 552 -38.02 4.20 -12.06
N THR A 553 -37.65 3.74 -13.27
CA THR A 553 -36.38 3.03 -13.49
C THR A 553 -35.27 4.01 -13.86
N VAL A 554 -34.27 4.11 -12.99
CA VAL A 554 -33.06 4.90 -13.24
C VAL A 554 -32.04 4.04 -13.97
N ARG A 555 -31.51 4.55 -15.09
CA ARG A 555 -30.48 3.87 -15.89
C ARG A 555 -29.21 4.69 -15.92
N VAL A 556 -28.11 4.07 -15.52
CA VAL A 556 -26.80 4.71 -15.43
C VAL A 556 -25.74 3.76 -15.94
N ALA A 557 -25.22 4.05 -17.12
CA ALA A 557 -24.03 3.44 -17.69
C ALA A 557 -24.01 1.90 -17.81
N GLY A 558 -25.20 1.27 -17.86
CA GLY A 558 -25.36 -0.19 -17.91
C GLY A 558 -26.02 -0.78 -16.66
N VAL A 559 -26.14 -0.01 -15.58
CA VAL A 559 -26.93 -0.36 -14.39
C VAL A 559 -28.36 0.14 -14.55
N SER A 560 -29.33 -0.70 -14.18
CA SER A 560 -30.77 -0.37 -14.17
C SER A 560 -31.36 -0.76 -12.82
N LEU A 561 -31.96 0.19 -12.11
CA LEU A 561 -32.64 -0.04 -10.83
C LEU A 561 -33.95 0.78 -10.77
N THR A 562 -34.98 0.21 -10.18
CA THR A 562 -36.32 0.82 -10.10
C THR A 562 -36.63 1.24 -8.67
N ALA A 563 -37.08 2.48 -8.51
CA ALA A 563 -37.56 3.01 -7.24
C ALA A 563 -39.00 2.54 -6.98
N ARG A 564 -39.27 2.04 -5.78
CA ARG A 564 -40.60 1.67 -5.30
C ARG A 564 -40.83 2.36 -3.95
N PHE A 565 -41.74 3.31 -3.90
CA PHE A 565 -41.96 4.07 -2.68
C PHE A 565 -42.62 3.19 -1.61
N THR A 566 -41.95 3.08 -0.48
CA THR A 566 -42.37 2.30 0.70
C THR A 566 -42.34 3.22 1.93
N PRO A 567 -43.17 4.28 1.95
CA PRO A 567 -43.20 5.24 3.05
C PRO A 567 -43.78 4.61 4.31
N GLY A 568 -43.66 5.30 5.44
CA GLY A 568 -44.13 4.83 6.74
C GLY A 568 -43.12 5.20 7.82
N HIS A 569 -42.01 4.47 7.88
CA HIS A 569 -40.88 4.79 8.77
C HIS A 569 -40.40 6.24 8.58
N THR A 570 -40.36 6.69 7.32
CA THR A 570 -40.34 8.10 6.94
C THR A 570 -41.34 8.34 5.81
N PRO A 571 -41.80 9.58 5.57
CA PRO A 571 -42.62 9.92 4.40
C PRO A 571 -41.91 9.65 3.05
N GLY A 572 -40.58 9.61 3.04
CA GLY A 572 -39.76 9.49 1.83
C GLY A 572 -39.24 8.09 1.55
N GLY A 573 -39.65 7.08 2.31
CA GLY A 573 -39.07 5.75 2.22
C GLY A 573 -39.12 5.13 0.82
N THR A 574 -38.00 4.57 0.37
CA THR A 574 -37.81 4.08 -1.00
C THR A 574 -37.10 2.72 -0.99
N THR A 575 -37.82 1.70 -1.45
CA THR A 575 -37.26 0.38 -1.76
C THR A 575 -36.69 0.37 -3.19
N TRP A 576 -35.55 -0.29 -3.38
CA TRP A 576 -34.89 -0.40 -4.67
C TRP A 576 -34.90 -1.83 -5.18
N THR A 577 -35.31 -2.03 -6.44
CA THR A 577 -35.31 -3.34 -7.09
C THR A 577 -34.45 -3.35 -8.35
N TRP A 578 -33.67 -4.41 -8.55
CA TRP A 578 -32.91 -4.61 -9.77
C TRP A 578 -32.72 -6.11 -10.03
N ARG A 579 -32.20 -6.44 -11.22
CA ARG A 579 -31.85 -7.81 -11.59
C ARG A 579 -30.33 -7.90 -11.74
N SER A 580 -29.71 -8.90 -11.11
CA SER A 580 -28.28 -9.21 -11.27
C SER A 580 -28.11 -10.65 -11.75
N CYS A 581 -27.10 -10.87 -12.59
CA CYS A 581 -26.83 -12.17 -13.21
C CYS A 581 -25.39 -12.62 -12.96
N GLU A 582 -25.20 -13.93 -12.78
CA GLU A 582 -23.92 -14.62 -12.78
C GLU A 582 -23.99 -15.81 -13.74
N GLY A 583 -23.32 -15.68 -14.89
CA GLY A 583 -23.57 -16.56 -16.03
C GLY A 583 -25.04 -16.47 -16.47
N ASP A 584 -25.69 -17.62 -16.63
CA ASP A 584 -27.10 -17.71 -17.02
C ASP A 584 -28.08 -17.54 -15.84
N ARG A 585 -27.58 -17.49 -14.59
CA ARG A 585 -28.40 -17.35 -13.40
C ARG A 585 -28.66 -15.88 -13.11
N CYS A 586 -29.90 -15.43 -13.32
CA CYS A 586 -30.34 -14.08 -12.95
C CYS A 586 -31.37 -14.14 -11.83
N LEU A 587 -31.19 -13.32 -10.80
CA LEU A 587 -32.11 -13.19 -9.67
C LEU A 587 -32.62 -11.75 -9.55
N ASP A 588 -33.80 -11.59 -8.98
CA ASP A 588 -34.39 -10.29 -8.64
C ASP A 588 -34.00 -9.91 -7.21
N LEU A 589 -33.23 -8.82 -7.07
CA LEU A 589 -32.73 -8.32 -5.80
C LEU A 589 -33.59 -7.15 -5.33
N VAL A 590 -33.84 -7.11 -4.02
CA VAL A 590 -34.62 -6.06 -3.36
C VAL A 590 -33.81 -5.51 -2.19
N TYR A 591 -33.53 -4.20 -2.23
CA TYR A 591 -33.07 -3.45 -1.06
C TYR A 591 -34.30 -2.75 -0.45
N ALA A 592 -34.95 -3.43 0.49
CA ALA A 592 -36.19 -2.98 1.11
C ALA A 592 -35.89 -1.98 2.23
N ASP A 593 -36.49 -0.80 2.12
CA ASP A 593 -36.32 0.24 3.12
C ASP A 593 -36.87 -0.16 4.50
N SER A 594 -36.48 0.56 5.55
CA SER A 594 -36.98 0.38 6.91
C SER A 594 -38.51 0.44 6.96
N GLN A 595 -39.13 -0.60 7.52
CA GLN A 595 -40.59 -0.72 7.68
C GLN A 595 -41.02 -0.85 9.14
N THR A 596 -40.27 -0.24 10.06
CA THR A 596 -40.51 -0.30 11.50
C THR A 596 -41.10 1.03 12.02
N PRO A 597 -42.13 1.01 12.89
CA PRO A 597 -42.77 2.20 13.43
C PRO A 597 -42.04 2.75 14.67
N VAL A 598 -40.76 3.09 14.48
CA VAL A 598 -39.93 3.75 15.50
C VAL A 598 -40.10 5.26 15.39
N SER A 599 -40.18 5.95 16.52
CA SER A 599 -40.42 7.40 16.57
C SER A 599 -39.87 7.97 17.89
N ALA A 600 -39.87 9.31 18.01
CA ALA A 600 -39.77 9.97 19.31
C ALA A 600 -41.00 9.64 20.19
N ASP A 601 -40.84 9.70 21.51
CA ASP A 601 -41.88 9.36 22.49
C ASP A 601 -43.17 10.18 22.29
N GLY A 602 -43.06 11.44 21.90
CA GLY A 602 -44.20 12.35 21.68
C GLY A 602 -44.88 12.21 20.32
N PHE A 603 -44.41 11.32 19.44
CA PHE A 603 -44.97 11.13 18.10
C PHE A 603 -45.99 9.98 18.09
N ALA A 604 -47.23 10.23 17.69
CA ALA A 604 -48.26 9.19 17.56
C ALA A 604 -48.64 8.96 16.09
N PHE A 605 -48.33 7.79 15.53
CA PHE A 605 -48.58 7.47 14.12
C PHE A 605 -50.08 7.58 13.74
N ALA A 606 -50.99 7.28 14.66
CA ALA A 606 -52.44 7.29 14.38
C ALA A 606 -53.02 8.70 14.14
N GLU A 607 -52.47 9.72 14.80
CA GLU A 607 -53.10 11.06 14.91
C GLU A 607 -52.09 12.22 14.74
N ASN A 608 -50.94 11.96 14.13
CA ASN A 608 -49.92 12.98 13.97
C ASN A 608 -50.35 14.07 12.97
N THR A 609 -50.30 15.33 13.37
CA THR A 609 -50.68 16.46 12.50
C THR A 609 -49.61 16.83 11.47
N THR A 610 -48.33 16.50 11.74
CA THR A 610 -47.21 16.76 10.83
C THR A 610 -47.01 15.66 9.79
N TYR A 611 -47.47 14.43 10.07
CA TYR A 611 -47.47 13.30 9.15
C TYR A 611 -48.79 12.50 9.25
N PRO A 612 -49.92 13.08 8.80
CA PRO A 612 -51.27 12.54 9.03
C PRO A 612 -51.58 11.25 8.27
N ASN A 613 -50.76 10.88 7.29
CA ASN A 613 -50.98 9.69 6.46
C ASN A 613 -50.13 8.49 6.88
N ALA A 614 -49.37 8.57 7.98
CA ALA A 614 -48.31 7.61 8.30
C ALA A 614 -48.77 6.13 8.34
N VAL A 615 -49.93 5.85 8.95
CA VAL A 615 -50.50 4.48 8.99
C VAL A 615 -50.85 3.97 7.59
N ARG A 616 -51.49 4.81 6.78
CA ARG A 616 -51.83 4.46 5.39
C ARG A 616 -50.58 4.23 4.55
N ASP A 617 -49.55 5.04 4.79
CA ASP A 617 -48.29 4.98 4.09
C ASP A 617 -47.53 3.68 4.43
N PHE A 618 -47.52 3.25 5.70
CA PHE A 618 -47.04 1.91 6.07
C PHE A 618 -47.80 0.79 5.37
N GLU A 619 -49.14 0.80 5.39
CA GLU A 619 -49.92 -0.25 4.72
C GLU A 619 -49.66 -0.30 3.21
N ARG A 620 -49.46 0.87 2.57
CA ARG A 620 -49.01 0.94 1.18
C ARG A 620 -47.61 0.32 1.02
N GLY A 621 -46.67 0.64 1.91
CA GLY A 621 -45.32 0.10 1.90
C GLY A 621 -45.31 -1.43 2.01
N PHE A 622 -46.10 -1.99 2.93
CA PHE A 622 -46.26 -3.44 3.08
C PHE A 622 -46.85 -4.08 1.81
N ALA A 623 -47.92 -3.51 1.26
CA ALA A 623 -48.54 -4.02 0.04
C ALA A 623 -47.59 -3.99 -1.17
N VAL A 624 -46.75 -2.96 -1.27
CA VAL A 624 -45.70 -2.89 -2.30
C VAL A 624 -44.73 -4.05 -2.12
N LEU A 625 -44.15 -4.24 -0.93
CA LEU A 625 -43.18 -5.31 -0.66
C LEU A 625 -43.75 -6.71 -0.91
N GLU A 626 -45.02 -6.94 -0.57
CA GLU A 626 -45.69 -8.22 -0.77
C GLU A 626 -45.89 -8.57 -2.25
N GLY A 627 -45.97 -7.56 -3.11
CA GLY A 627 -46.14 -7.68 -4.56
C GLY A 627 -44.83 -7.69 -5.37
N LEU A 628 -43.66 -7.58 -4.74
CA LEU A 628 -42.37 -7.61 -5.45
C LEU A 628 -41.94 -9.04 -5.78
N SER A 629 -41.31 -9.22 -6.94
CA SER A 629 -40.43 -10.37 -7.18
C SER A 629 -39.16 -10.17 -6.35
N CYS A 630 -38.88 -11.11 -5.44
CA CYS A 630 -37.88 -10.91 -4.39
C CYS A 630 -37.09 -12.20 -4.15
N ASP A 631 -36.14 -12.51 -5.02
CA ASP A 631 -35.26 -13.67 -4.81
C ASP A 631 -34.27 -13.41 -3.67
N VAL A 632 -33.71 -12.20 -3.57
CA VAL A 632 -32.74 -11.84 -2.52
C VAL A 632 -33.16 -10.54 -1.86
N LEU A 633 -33.51 -10.63 -0.57
CA LEU A 633 -33.80 -9.46 0.28
C LEU A 633 -32.52 -8.94 0.96
N LEU A 634 -32.32 -7.63 0.90
CA LEU A 634 -31.35 -6.83 1.64
C LEU A 634 -32.08 -5.66 2.31
N THR A 635 -31.55 -5.14 3.41
CA THR A 635 -32.17 -4.07 4.20
C THR A 635 -31.15 -3.03 4.66
N PRO A 636 -31.54 -1.76 4.91
CA PRO A 636 -30.66 -0.73 5.47
C PRO A 636 -30.00 -1.14 6.78
N HIS A 637 -30.73 -1.83 7.64
CA HIS A 637 -30.18 -2.53 8.80
C HIS A 637 -30.11 -4.03 8.48
N PRO A 638 -28.92 -4.64 8.26
CA PRO A 638 -28.78 -6.02 7.77
C PRO A 638 -29.36 -7.07 8.72
N GLY A 639 -29.40 -6.80 10.02
CA GLY A 639 -30.05 -7.67 11.00
C GLY A 639 -31.54 -7.86 10.75
N ALA A 640 -32.21 -6.88 10.14
CA ALA A 640 -33.64 -6.94 9.84
C ALA A 640 -33.99 -7.98 8.75
N SER A 641 -33.00 -8.42 7.96
CA SER A 641 -33.14 -9.48 6.96
C SER A 641 -32.24 -10.69 7.23
N GLN A 642 -31.69 -10.81 8.45
CA GLN A 642 -30.80 -11.89 8.88
C GLN A 642 -29.64 -12.10 7.90
N LEU A 643 -29.08 -10.99 7.40
CA LEU A 643 -28.09 -11.04 6.32
C LEU A 643 -26.83 -11.80 6.75
N TRP A 644 -26.38 -11.63 7.99
CA TRP A 644 -25.13 -12.22 8.45
C TRP A 644 -25.22 -13.75 8.57
N GLU A 645 -26.35 -14.26 9.05
CA GLU A 645 -26.63 -15.69 9.09
C GLU A 645 -26.68 -16.29 7.69
N ARG A 646 -27.33 -15.59 6.75
CA ARG A 646 -27.45 -16.04 5.35
C ARG A 646 -26.11 -16.00 4.61
N VAL A 647 -25.28 -14.98 4.85
CA VAL A 647 -23.92 -14.89 4.31
C VAL A 647 -23.02 -15.97 4.90
N ALA A 648 -23.06 -16.20 6.21
CA ALA A 648 -22.28 -17.26 6.85
C ALA A 648 -22.66 -18.65 6.33
N ALA A 649 -23.95 -18.91 6.14
CA ALA A 649 -24.43 -20.16 5.54
C ALA A 649 -23.95 -20.32 4.08
N ARG A 650 -23.94 -19.24 3.29
CA ARG A 650 -23.39 -19.24 1.93
C ARG A 650 -21.91 -19.58 1.92
N ASP A 651 -21.14 -18.88 2.75
CA ASP A 651 -19.68 -19.03 2.81
C ASP A 651 -19.28 -20.41 3.38
N SER A 652 -20.19 -21.09 4.08
CA SER A 652 -20.06 -22.48 4.54
C SER A 652 -20.48 -23.54 3.50
N GLY A 653 -20.82 -23.12 2.27
CA GLY A 653 -21.08 -24.02 1.13
C GLY A 653 -22.54 -24.06 0.65
N ASN A 654 -23.49 -23.38 1.30
CA ASN A 654 -24.86 -23.28 0.81
C ASN A 654 -24.99 -22.13 -0.22
N ALA A 655 -24.69 -22.41 -1.49
CA ALA A 655 -24.70 -21.41 -2.56
C ALA A 655 -26.02 -20.61 -2.69
N ASP A 656 -27.14 -21.16 -2.22
CA ASP A 656 -28.47 -20.56 -2.29
C ASP A 656 -28.93 -19.91 -0.98
N ALA A 657 -28.08 -19.81 0.05
CA ALA A 657 -28.47 -19.27 1.35
C ALA A 657 -28.94 -17.80 1.33
N LEU A 658 -28.57 -17.04 0.29
CA LEU A 658 -29.08 -15.68 0.10
C LEU A 658 -30.46 -15.65 -0.58
N VAL A 659 -30.91 -16.75 -1.17
CA VAL A 659 -32.15 -16.81 -1.95
C VAL A 659 -33.32 -17.22 -1.08
N ASP A 660 -34.32 -16.35 -0.99
CA ASP A 660 -35.57 -16.61 -0.30
C ASP A 660 -36.70 -15.78 -0.90
N ARG A 661 -37.52 -16.45 -1.71
CA ARG A 661 -38.61 -15.83 -2.48
C ARG A 661 -39.74 -15.26 -1.64
N GLU A 662 -39.84 -15.66 -0.38
CA GLU A 662 -40.86 -15.20 0.55
C GLU A 662 -40.32 -14.14 1.53
N ALA A 663 -39.04 -13.77 1.44
CA ALA A 663 -38.40 -12.85 2.38
C ALA A 663 -39.07 -11.48 2.42
N CYS A 664 -39.41 -10.89 1.28
CA CYS A 664 -40.09 -9.60 1.24
C CYS A 664 -41.49 -9.65 1.90
N ARG A 665 -42.27 -10.72 1.68
CA ARG A 665 -43.57 -10.91 2.31
C ARG A 665 -43.46 -11.08 3.82
N ARG A 666 -42.49 -11.87 4.29
CA ARG A 666 -42.24 -12.02 5.73
C ARG A 666 -41.78 -10.72 6.36
N TYR A 667 -40.91 -9.96 5.68
CA TYR A 667 -40.47 -8.64 6.14
C TYR A 667 -41.65 -7.66 6.29
N ALA A 668 -42.54 -7.60 5.30
CA ALA A 668 -43.78 -6.82 5.38
C ALA A 668 -44.71 -7.28 6.51
N ALA A 669 -44.89 -8.60 6.69
CA ALA A 669 -45.71 -9.15 7.76
C ALA A 669 -45.16 -8.79 9.16
N THR A 670 -43.83 -8.85 9.35
CA THR A 670 -43.17 -8.41 10.58
C THR A 670 -43.39 -6.91 10.84
N GLY A 671 -43.26 -6.07 9.80
CA GLY A 671 -43.54 -4.64 9.89
C GLY A 671 -45.00 -4.35 10.27
N ARG A 672 -45.96 -5.03 9.62
CA ARG A 672 -47.39 -4.89 9.91
C ARG A 672 -47.73 -5.30 11.35
N ALA A 673 -47.14 -6.39 11.84
CA ALA A 673 -47.30 -6.81 13.23
C ALA A 673 -46.70 -5.78 14.21
N ALA A 674 -45.56 -5.16 13.87
CA ALA A 674 -44.98 -4.10 14.68
C ALA A 674 -45.84 -2.84 14.71
N LEU A 675 -46.41 -2.44 13.56
CA LEU A 675 -47.34 -1.31 13.47
C LEU A 675 -48.60 -1.57 14.30
N ALA A 676 -49.21 -2.75 14.19
CA ALA A 676 -50.37 -3.11 14.99
C ALA A 676 -50.10 -3.01 16.50
N ARG A 677 -48.95 -3.52 16.97
CA ARG A 677 -48.53 -3.38 18.38
C ARG A 677 -48.36 -1.91 18.77
N ARG A 678 -47.68 -1.13 17.93
CA ARG A 678 -47.45 0.29 18.18
C ARG A 678 -48.77 1.07 18.30
N LEU A 679 -49.71 0.85 17.38
CA LEU A 679 -51.02 1.49 17.41
C LEU A 679 -51.86 1.07 18.62
N ALA A 680 -51.72 -0.18 19.08
CA ALA A 680 -52.36 -0.63 20.32
C ALA A 680 -51.80 0.12 21.54
N THR A 681 -50.47 0.31 21.62
CA THR A 681 -49.83 1.11 22.68
C THR A 681 -50.29 2.58 22.64
N GLU A 682 -50.37 3.19 21.45
CA GLU A 682 -50.84 4.58 21.29
C GLU A 682 -52.31 4.77 21.69
N ARG A 683 -53.14 3.74 21.57
CA ARG A 683 -54.53 3.76 22.05
C ARG A 683 -54.63 3.56 23.55
N ALA A 684 -53.76 2.73 24.14
CA ALA A 684 -53.77 2.42 25.57
C ALA A 684 -53.09 3.48 26.45
N GLY A 685 -52.21 4.31 25.87
CA GLY A 685 -51.61 5.46 26.54
C GLY A 685 -52.49 6.72 26.55
N ARG A 686 -53.73 6.60 26.07
CA ARG A 686 -54.81 7.58 26.21
C ARG A 686 -55.70 7.16 27.36
#